data_AF-A0A7D4PSJ2-F1
#
_entry.id   AF-A0A7D4PSJ2-F1
#
_cell.length_a   1.000
_cell.length_b   1.000
_cell.length_c   1.000
_cell.angle_alpha   90.00
_cell.angle_beta   90.00
_cell.angle_gamma   90.00
#
_symmetry.space_group_name_H-M   'P 1'
#
loop_
_entity.id
_entity.type
_entity.pdbx_description
1 polymer ?
#
loop_
_entity_poly.entity_id
_entity_poly.type
_entity_poly.pdbx_seq_one_letter_code
_entity_poly.pdbx_strand_id
1 'polypeptide(L)'
;MKRTLLFVWLICMTAFAGYAKPAPAYAIIPFTGMDYIRVEVDAAYQTSAQNTFKLVIKSVADGNVLWQGDVKPTEAINIKKGKLAFTVNGLKPILWQPTNPYLYQVSLQQYSNGQLQDELKERAGFRSFERRGGSLYLNGKPIFLRGIAINPPGRGIPAKIEESRAFALEYVRYMKSINVNIIRIPDAEEWYDVCDELGMMVFGGNYSGKVAGGEKVDSKEQFGDETDGGFPKDYDRGVDWYENTKFHAIAQHPSLMVYAMTNETPFAGSRAAPWEKFLAYAYDKLKKWDETRVYIANAGYGYGKAGDICDIHRYWGWYYSSPYTFLNIRDNSKIIPFPKHDQPITFTECVGNYTGPDGRYNLTPAHKNPSSQLAWTGHAEQGLQSKLADEHQSSTFRYATELFRQLRAVNHDLSGVFPFTILFYNWDTVEKFGDMHPKPVTDQVKISYQPVLLSWECWTKNVYAGSTFNPIAHVINDDEHFEDLKDLKMICQLRDKAHVLVYTDTIAMPNVAYYSSAQKQLQIKLPVNLASGYYKLTGELWSGGKVVSHNFFDIFISGKQFIPQSPVLDRQVLVYDKGGKLKSSLEKLNIPSRPLTSWKNLPLNKVVIIGDNAADNALAQNAASIKDFISKGGRILCLRQDSAHRLNLNKILDSKLANSTVDIDHPVYPVSANPPRNGYYINYERPDHPVFAGVTRANLRVFSDYSGWSENQKGMPEIYPVKDGFTLENRDGVSNTAILGNYGSGLQAIAVAEQFIGKGSIVLSGMDLLNRTGLDPVADRLLLNLVTYTSANAGHVLYQAITGPIIWGDYETEKGIVTDYYSGFLVNSTPRLPDNFVSKRPIVVTREGYQLAGGSRAGFNTHPGIQYVANGRRPWGPYVQTFGGQPKMLTDSVTDGTARFWCRIPAGQNMSTSLVWNPGDEPISIKIKVNNLPGVKQTIKPGDKVFIKAPVNSDIVNMTFTGDRRAVVLETAFGKR
;
A
#
# COMPACT_ATOMS: atom_id res chain seq x y z
N MET A 1 -35.40 -50.41 27.32
CA MET A 1 -34.14 -50.81 27.98
C MET A 1 -33.10 -49.72 27.77
N LYS A 2 -32.98 -48.83 28.76
CA LYS A 2 -31.92 -47.83 28.91
C LYS A 2 -30.85 -48.46 29.82
N ARG A 3 -29.56 -48.19 29.55
CA ARG A 3 -28.32 -48.65 30.24
C ARG A 3 -27.54 -49.78 29.54
N THR A 4 -27.02 -49.54 28.33
CA THR A 4 -25.82 -50.26 27.83
C THR A 4 -25.03 -49.54 26.73
N LEU A 5 -25.29 -48.25 26.47
CA LEU A 5 -24.63 -47.50 25.37
C LEU A 5 -23.65 -46.41 25.81
N LEU A 6 -23.36 -46.29 27.11
CA LEU A 6 -22.41 -45.28 27.63
C LEU A 6 -20.94 -45.75 27.72
N PHE A 7 -20.64 -47.02 27.41
CA PHE A 7 -19.29 -47.59 27.64
C PHE A 7 -18.43 -47.79 26.38
N VAL A 8 -18.95 -47.51 25.18
CA VAL A 8 -18.19 -47.68 23.92
C VAL A 8 -17.70 -46.34 23.35
N TRP A 9 -18.15 -45.21 23.90
CA TRP A 9 -17.73 -43.87 23.46
C TRP A 9 -16.48 -43.32 24.19
N LEU A 10 -15.91 -44.06 25.14
CA LEU A 10 -14.72 -43.64 25.89
C LEU A 10 -13.40 -44.28 25.41
N ILE A 11 -13.43 -45.22 24.45
CA ILE A 11 -12.23 -46.00 24.04
C ILE A 11 -11.73 -45.62 22.62
N CYS A 12 -12.45 -44.78 21.86
CA CYS A 12 -12.00 -44.32 20.54
C CYS A 12 -11.41 -42.89 20.49
N MET A 13 -11.12 -42.26 21.64
CA MET A 13 -10.42 -40.97 21.70
C MET A 13 -8.94 -41.05 22.11
N THR A 14 -8.35 -42.24 22.18
CA THR A 14 -6.95 -42.44 22.61
C THR A 14 -6.03 -43.05 21.55
N ALA A 15 -6.31 -42.81 20.26
CA ALA A 15 -5.45 -43.31 19.18
C ALA A 15 -5.21 -42.29 18.05
N PHE A 16 -5.00 -41.01 18.39
CA PHE A 16 -4.28 -40.04 17.55
C PHE A 16 -3.59 -38.99 18.43
N ALA A 17 -2.90 -39.45 19.49
CA ALA A 17 -1.85 -38.66 20.11
C ALA A 17 -0.55 -39.12 19.43
N GLY A 18 -0.07 -38.35 18.45
CA GLY A 18 1.36 -38.36 18.17
C GLY A 18 2.08 -38.11 19.49
N TYR A 19 3.18 -38.82 19.74
CA TYR A 19 3.97 -38.72 20.95
C TYR A 19 4.45 -37.28 21.19
N ALA A 20 3.58 -36.42 21.74
CA ALA A 20 3.97 -35.18 22.36
C ALA A 20 4.60 -35.60 23.70
N LYS A 21 5.89 -35.31 23.87
CA LYS A 21 6.48 -35.36 25.20
C LYS A 21 5.59 -34.53 26.13
N PRO A 22 5.18 -35.04 27.31
CA PRO A 22 4.52 -34.18 28.29
C PRO A 22 5.45 -32.98 28.54
N ALA A 23 4.89 -31.77 28.46
CA ALA A 23 5.64 -30.57 28.79
C ALA A 23 6.20 -30.76 30.22
N PRO A 24 7.48 -30.40 30.46
CA PRO A 24 8.04 -30.52 31.78
C PRO A 24 7.21 -29.67 32.77
N ALA A 25 7.07 -30.16 34.00
CA ALA A 25 6.29 -29.47 35.03
C ALA A 25 6.83 -28.05 35.33
N TYR A 26 8.11 -27.83 35.05
CA TYR A 26 8.82 -26.57 35.21
C TYR A 26 9.67 -26.29 33.96
N ALA A 27 9.87 -25.02 33.65
CA ALA A 27 10.77 -24.55 32.60
C ALA A 27 11.63 -23.41 33.14
N ILE A 28 12.83 -23.24 32.57
CA ILE A 28 13.68 -22.09 32.87
C ILE A 28 13.56 -21.05 31.76
N ILE A 29 13.61 -19.77 32.12
CA ILE A 29 13.63 -18.66 31.17
C ILE A 29 14.95 -17.90 31.30
N PRO A 30 15.85 -18.01 30.31
CA PRO A 30 17.09 -17.23 30.29
C PRO A 30 16.85 -15.82 29.74
N PHE A 31 17.22 -14.81 30.52
CA PHE A 31 17.38 -13.41 30.10
C PHE A 31 18.87 -13.09 30.00
N THR A 32 19.34 -12.74 28.82
CA THR A 32 20.78 -12.53 28.57
C THR A 32 21.10 -11.11 28.16
N GLY A 33 22.19 -10.56 28.68
CA GLY A 33 22.88 -9.41 28.13
C GLY A 33 24.12 -9.80 27.34
N MET A 34 25.09 -8.88 27.23
CA MET A 34 26.37 -9.17 26.56
C MET A 34 27.34 -9.97 27.44
N ASP A 35 27.24 -9.86 28.76
CA ASP A 35 28.17 -10.44 29.74
C ASP A 35 27.48 -11.04 30.97
N TYR A 36 26.15 -11.16 30.93
CA TYR A 36 25.37 -11.73 32.03
C TYR A 36 24.23 -12.61 31.53
N ILE A 37 23.77 -13.48 32.42
CA ILE A 37 22.53 -14.25 32.28
C ILE A 37 21.78 -14.22 33.61
N ARG A 38 20.47 -13.98 33.54
CA ARG A 38 19.50 -14.16 34.62
C ARG A 38 18.56 -15.28 34.21
N VAL A 39 18.50 -16.36 34.98
CA VAL A 39 17.60 -17.49 34.73
C VAL A 39 16.46 -17.44 35.73
N GLU A 40 15.23 -17.47 35.24
CA GLU A 40 14.03 -17.57 36.08
C GLU A 40 13.40 -18.96 36.03
N VAL A 41 12.81 -19.39 37.15
CA VAL A 41 12.04 -20.64 37.28
C VAL A 41 10.92 -20.44 38.31
N ASP A 42 9.84 -21.21 38.21
CA ASP A 42 8.81 -21.28 39.24
C ASP A 42 9.41 -21.68 40.60
N ALA A 43 9.02 -21.01 41.68
CA ALA A 43 9.57 -21.28 43.01
C ALA A 43 9.23 -22.68 43.54
N ALA A 44 8.15 -23.30 43.06
CA ALA A 44 7.80 -24.67 43.40
C ALA A 44 8.82 -25.71 42.85
N TYR A 45 9.70 -25.32 41.91
CA TYR A 45 10.83 -26.16 41.50
C TYR A 45 11.79 -26.44 42.67
N GLN A 46 11.90 -25.51 43.62
CA GLN A 46 12.66 -25.71 44.85
C GLN A 46 11.86 -26.58 45.84
N THR A 47 12.12 -27.89 45.81
CA THR A 47 11.41 -28.86 46.66
C THR A 47 11.79 -28.79 48.15
N SER A 48 12.94 -28.18 48.49
CA SER A 48 13.40 -27.95 49.86
C SER A 48 14.28 -26.71 49.95
N ALA A 49 14.17 -25.98 51.07
CA ALA A 49 15.01 -24.81 51.37
C ALA A 49 16.51 -25.14 51.50
N GLN A 50 16.86 -26.43 51.70
CA GLN A 50 18.24 -26.90 51.77
C GLN A 50 18.85 -27.23 50.40
N ASN A 51 18.05 -27.26 49.34
CA ASN A 51 18.55 -27.58 48.01
C ASN A 51 19.53 -26.49 47.54
N THR A 52 20.63 -26.92 46.94
CA THR A 52 21.61 -26.03 46.29
C THR A 52 21.45 -26.09 44.78
N PHE A 53 21.86 -25.02 44.10
CA PHE A 53 21.72 -24.91 42.65
C PHE A 53 23.08 -24.71 42.00
N LYS A 54 23.27 -25.36 40.87
CA LYS A 54 24.42 -25.16 39.98
C LYS A 54 23.90 -24.78 38.61
N LEU A 55 24.46 -23.73 38.02
CA LEU A 55 24.18 -23.36 36.64
C LEU A 55 25.34 -23.81 35.76
N VAL A 56 25.05 -24.40 34.60
CA VAL A 56 26.04 -24.87 33.63
C VAL A 56 25.67 -24.32 32.26
N ILE A 57 26.61 -23.66 31.58
CA ILE A 57 26.41 -23.00 30.29
C ILE A 57 27.41 -23.59 29.30
N LYS A 58 26.90 -24.29 28.27
CA LYS A 58 27.72 -24.94 27.25
C LYS A 58 27.35 -24.45 25.86
N SER A 59 28.34 -24.26 25.01
CA SER A 59 28.13 -23.99 23.59
C SER A 59 27.39 -25.15 22.93
N VAL A 60 26.36 -24.85 22.13
CA VAL A 60 25.60 -25.86 21.37
C VAL A 60 26.44 -26.43 20.23
N ALA A 61 27.31 -25.61 19.63
CA ALA A 61 28.05 -25.98 18.43
C ALA A 61 29.14 -27.04 18.69
N ASP A 62 29.80 -26.97 19.84
CA ASP A 62 31.00 -27.78 20.15
C ASP A 62 31.02 -28.37 21.58
N GLY A 63 30.03 -28.05 22.43
CA GLY A 63 29.94 -28.54 23.80
C GLY A 63 30.88 -27.86 24.81
N ASN A 64 31.66 -26.87 24.38
CA ASN A 64 32.59 -26.15 25.26
C ASN A 64 31.86 -25.44 26.39
N VAL A 65 32.40 -25.55 27.62
CA VAL A 65 31.82 -24.91 28.81
C VAL A 65 32.21 -23.43 28.80
N LEU A 66 31.22 -22.54 28.66
CA LEU A 66 31.41 -21.11 28.89
C LEU A 66 31.55 -20.82 30.39
N TRP A 67 30.69 -21.45 31.20
CA TRP A 67 30.67 -21.25 32.64
C TRP A 67 30.00 -22.42 33.36
N GLN A 68 30.48 -22.73 34.56
CA GLN A 68 29.79 -23.62 35.49
C GLN A 68 30.09 -23.21 36.93
N GLY A 69 29.11 -23.25 37.81
CA GLY A 69 29.31 -22.85 39.20
C GLY A 69 28.02 -22.84 40.02
N ASP A 70 28.19 -22.78 41.33
CA ASP A 70 27.08 -22.71 42.27
C ASP A 70 26.40 -21.34 42.18
N VAL A 71 25.07 -21.34 42.23
CA VAL A 71 24.22 -20.15 42.18
C VAL A 71 23.25 -20.14 43.34
N LYS A 72 22.89 -18.94 43.81
CA LYS A 72 21.91 -18.76 44.89
C LYS A 72 20.62 -18.20 44.32
N PRO A 73 19.45 -18.72 44.73
CA PRO A 73 18.17 -18.18 44.31
C PRO A 73 17.94 -16.81 44.96
N THR A 74 17.36 -15.89 44.21
CA THR A 74 16.76 -14.64 44.70
C THR A 74 15.29 -14.58 44.30
N GLU A 75 14.50 -13.71 44.93
CA GLU A 75 13.14 -13.41 44.46
C GLU A 75 13.22 -12.75 43.07
N ALA A 76 12.47 -13.27 42.10
CA ALA A 76 12.40 -12.70 40.75
C ALA A 76 11.68 -11.34 40.75
N ILE A 77 12.02 -10.47 39.79
CA ILE A 77 11.33 -9.18 39.61
C ILE A 77 10.11 -9.42 38.72
N ASN A 78 8.94 -9.58 39.34
CA ASN A 78 7.69 -9.87 38.64
C ASN A 78 6.47 -9.21 39.30
N ILE A 79 5.31 -9.25 38.63
CA ILE A 79 4.08 -8.67 39.19
C ILE A 79 3.48 -9.55 40.29
N LYS A 80 3.66 -10.88 40.21
CA LYS A 80 3.23 -11.85 41.22
C LYS A 80 4.41 -12.63 41.79
N LYS A 81 4.55 -12.62 43.12
CA LYS A 81 5.52 -13.46 43.84
C LYS A 81 5.35 -14.94 43.47
N GLY A 82 6.46 -15.69 43.51
CA GLY A 82 6.44 -17.13 43.24
C GLY A 82 7.42 -17.62 42.17
N LYS A 83 8.40 -16.80 41.77
CA LYS A 83 9.53 -17.23 40.93
C LYS A 83 10.87 -16.97 41.61
N LEU A 84 11.84 -17.84 41.31
CA LEU A 84 13.23 -17.69 41.71
C LEU A 84 14.06 -17.23 40.52
N ALA A 85 15.02 -16.35 40.77
CA ALA A 85 15.98 -15.88 39.79
C ALA A 85 17.41 -16.29 40.20
N PHE A 86 18.25 -16.58 39.20
CA PHE A 86 19.66 -16.92 39.35
C PHE A 86 20.48 -16.09 38.36
N THR A 87 21.40 -15.26 38.86
CA THR A 87 22.17 -14.34 38.01
C THR A 87 23.65 -14.66 38.04
N VAL A 88 24.27 -14.69 36.86
CA VAL A 88 25.72 -14.78 36.68
C VAL A 88 26.17 -13.60 35.80
N ASN A 89 27.20 -12.88 36.26
CA ASN A 89 27.77 -11.71 35.59
C ASN A 89 29.23 -11.95 35.19
N GLY A 90 29.80 -11.04 34.38
CA GLY A 90 31.22 -11.07 33.99
C GLY A 90 31.57 -12.22 33.04
N LEU A 91 30.57 -12.77 32.34
CA LEU A 91 30.73 -13.78 31.31
C LEU A 91 31.40 -13.17 30.07
N LYS A 92 32.06 -14.02 29.28
CA LYS A 92 32.68 -13.63 28.00
C LYS A 92 32.17 -14.51 26.86
N PRO A 93 30.86 -14.48 26.56
CA PRO A 93 30.27 -15.29 25.51
C PRO A 93 30.68 -14.79 24.11
N ILE A 94 30.70 -15.68 23.14
CA ILE A 94 30.45 -15.32 21.74
C ILE A 94 28.98 -14.86 21.65
N LEU A 95 28.77 -13.63 21.17
CA LEU A 95 27.45 -13.01 21.09
C LEU A 95 26.63 -13.57 19.92
N TRP A 96 25.32 -13.68 20.13
CA TRP A 96 24.36 -13.94 19.06
C TRP A 96 24.23 -12.69 18.19
N GLN A 97 24.33 -12.88 16.87
CA GLN A 97 24.16 -11.87 15.84
C GLN A 97 23.50 -12.47 14.59
N PRO A 98 22.81 -11.69 13.73
CA PRO A 98 22.21 -12.19 12.50
C PRO A 98 23.19 -12.93 11.56
N THR A 99 24.47 -12.55 11.55
CA THR A 99 25.54 -13.19 10.77
C THR A 99 26.28 -14.29 11.52
N ASN A 100 26.16 -14.33 12.85
CA ASN A 100 26.75 -15.34 13.71
C ASN A 100 25.77 -15.71 14.85
N PRO A 101 24.74 -16.53 14.56
CA PRO A 101 23.69 -16.88 15.53
C PRO A 101 24.18 -17.90 16.57
N TYR A 102 25.11 -17.49 17.42
CA TYR A 102 25.75 -18.38 18.39
C TYR A 102 24.81 -18.72 19.56
N LEU A 103 24.64 -20.02 19.85
CA LEU A 103 23.71 -20.53 20.85
C LEU A 103 24.43 -21.34 21.94
N TYR A 104 23.92 -21.24 23.15
CA TYR A 104 24.33 -22.00 24.32
C TYR A 104 23.17 -22.82 24.87
N GLN A 105 23.47 -24.00 25.39
CA GLN A 105 22.60 -24.74 26.27
C GLN A 105 22.84 -24.27 27.72
N VAL A 106 21.79 -23.81 28.37
CA VAL A 106 21.77 -23.41 29.78
C VAL A 106 21.09 -24.53 30.58
N SER A 107 21.79 -25.05 31.58
CA SER A 107 21.31 -26.10 32.49
C SER A 107 21.24 -25.57 33.92
N LEU A 108 20.05 -25.57 34.54
CA LEU A 108 19.87 -25.32 35.96
C LEU A 108 19.71 -26.65 36.70
N GLN A 109 20.72 -27.01 37.49
CA GLN A 109 20.78 -28.26 38.22
C GLN A 109 20.46 -28.05 39.70
N GLN A 110 19.52 -28.82 40.23
CA GLN A 110 19.16 -28.82 41.63
C GLN A 110 19.80 -30.01 42.35
N TYR A 111 20.44 -29.76 43.49
CA TYR A 111 21.09 -30.77 44.31
C TYR A 111 20.47 -30.83 45.71
N SER A 112 20.39 -32.04 46.27
CA SER A 112 20.05 -32.29 47.67
C SER A 112 21.09 -33.24 48.25
N ASN A 113 21.70 -32.88 49.39
CA ASN A 113 22.78 -33.64 50.03
C ASN A 113 23.92 -34.05 49.06
N GLY A 114 24.26 -33.16 48.12
CA GLY A 114 25.30 -33.40 47.10
C GLY A 114 24.89 -34.30 45.94
N GLN A 115 23.65 -34.82 45.90
CA GLN A 115 23.12 -35.61 44.78
C GLN A 115 22.23 -34.77 43.87
N LEU A 116 22.45 -34.87 42.55
CA LEU A 116 21.61 -34.22 41.54
C LEU A 116 20.19 -34.79 41.62
N GLN A 117 19.21 -33.92 41.84
CA GLN A 117 17.80 -34.28 41.94
C GLN A 117 17.09 -34.08 40.60
N ASP A 118 17.33 -32.93 39.96
CA ASP A 118 16.69 -32.57 38.70
C ASP A 118 17.56 -31.57 37.91
N GLU A 119 17.33 -31.51 36.60
CA GLU A 119 18.00 -30.60 35.67
C GLU A 119 17.02 -30.06 34.63
N LEU A 120 16.84 -28.74 34.63
CA LEU A 120 16.10 -28.03 33.60
C LEU A 120 17.06 -27.47 32.56
N LYS A 121 16.68 -27.52 31.28
CA LYS A 121 17.50 -27.10 30.14
C LYS A 121 16.73 -26.19 29.23
N GLU A 122 17.37 -25.11 28.80
CA GLU A 122 16.88 -24.23 27.73
C GLU A 122 18.04 -23.68 26.90
N ARG A 123 17.78 -23.33 25.64
CA ARG A 123 18.75 -22.64 24.78
C ARG A 123 18.73 -21.14 25.05
N ALA A 124 19.89 -20.50 24.89
CA ALA A 124 20.03 -19.06 25.02
C ALA A 124 21.07 -18.53 24.03
N GLY A 125 20.95 -17.26 23.64
CA GLY A 125 21.97 -16.55 22.87
C GLY A 125 22.25 -15.20 23.51
N PHE A 126 23.52 -14.92 23.80
CA PHE A 126 23.91 -13.68 24.48
C PHE A 126 23.89 -12.50 23.52
N ARG A 127 23.04 -11.50 23.76
CA ARG A 127 22.96 -10.28 22.95
C ARG A 127 22.29 -9.14 23.71
N SER A 128 22.68 -7.90 23.44
CA SER A 128 21.91 -6.72 23.87
C SER A 128 21.08 -6.16 22.72
N PHE A 129 19.85 -5.75 23.00
CA PHE A 129 19.02 -4.99 22.07
C PHE A 129 18.35 -3.82 22.80
N GLU A 130 18.69 -2.59 22.42
CA GLU A 130 18.26 -1.39 23.14
C GLU A 130 17.96 -0.23 22.19
N ARG A 131 17.28 0.80 22.71
CA ARG A 131 17.19 2.10 22.06
C ARG A 131 18.18 3.08 22.67
N ARG A 132 18.71 4.00 21.85
CA ARG A 132 19.56 5.10 22.31
C ARG A 132 19.54 6.24 21.30
N GLY A 133 19.19 7.45 21.71
CA GLY A 133 19.30 8.63 20.84
C GLY A 133 18.51 8.47 19.54
N GLY A 134 17.25 8.06 19.62
CA GLY A 134 16.39 7.85 18.45
C GLY A 134 16.74 6.63 17.58
N SER A 135 17.71 5.79 17.95
CA SER A 135 18.14 4.64 17.15
C SER A 135 18.06 3.33 17.93
N LEU A 136 17.96 2.21 17.21
CA LEU A 136 18.05 0.86 17.76
C LEU A 136 19.49 0.34 17.68
N TYR A 137 19.92 -0.41 18.70
CA TYR A 137 21.27 -0.94 18.82
C TYR A 137 21.23 -2.44 19.13
N LEU A 138 22.02 -3.22 18.38
CA LEU A 138 22.32 -4.62 18.64
C LEU A 138 23.79 -4.74 19.05
N ASN A 139 24.07 -5.28 20.23
CA ASN A 139 25.44 -5.48 20.74
C ASN A 139 26.28 -4.18 20.70
N GLY A 140 25.66 -3.05 21.04
CA GLY A 140 26.30 -1.73 21.06
C GLY A 140 26.51 -1.08 19.69
N LYS A 141 26.08 -1.71 18.59
CA LYS A 141 26.14 -1.18 17.22
C LYS A 141 24.73 -0.79 16.74
N PRO A 142 24.55 0.38 16.11
CA PRO A 142 23.23 0.78 15.63
C PRO A 142 22.77 -0.18 14.52
N ILE A 143 21.47 -0.42 14.37
CA ILE A 143 20.92 -1.36 13.39
C ILE A 143 19.59 -0.86 12.83
N PHE A 144 19.41 -1.05 11.51
CA PHE A 144 18.19 -0.74 10.80
C PHE A 144 17.38 -2.01 10.56
N LEU A 145 16.10 -1.97 10.90
CA LEU A 145 15.18 -3.10 10.77
C LEU A 145 14.56 -3.14 9.36
N ARG A 146 14.97 -4.14 8.57
CA ARG A 146 14.47 -4.45 7.22
C ARG A 146 13.45 -5.57 7.34
N GLY A 147 12.19 -5.17 7.55
CA GLY A 147 11.13 -6.09 7.90
C GLY A 147 10.10 -6.34 6.82
N ILE A 148 9.29 -7.38 7.04
CA ILE A 148 8.05 -7.67 6.31
C ILE A 148 6.99 -8.00 7.36
N ALA A 149 5.81 -7.39 7.25
CA ALA A 149 4.78 -7.53 8.27
C ALA A 149 3.93 -8.80 8.09
N ILE A 150 3.78 -9.30 6.87
CA ILE A 150 2.96 -10.50 6.58
C ILE A 150 3.85 -11.72 6.46
N ASN A 151 3.88 -12.54 7.50
CA ASN A 151 4.56 -13.83 7.53
C ASN A 151 3.64 -14.89 8.16
N PRO A 152 3.85 -16.19 7.85
CA PRO A 152 3.28 -17.30 8.60
C PRO A 152 3.79 -17.36 10.05
N PRO A 153 3.17 -18.19 10.92
CA PRO A 153 1.90 -18.92 10.71
C PRO A 153 0.65 -18.02 10.83
N GLY A 154 -0.53 -18.62 10.65
CA GLY A 154 -1.83 -17.95 10.85
C GLY A 154 -2.31 -17.14 9.64
N ARG A 155 -1.75 -17.40 8.45
CA ARG A 155 -2.02 -16.65 7.21
C ARG A 155 -2.85 -17.43 6.19
N GLY A 156 -3.39 -18.58 6.59
CA GLY A 156 -4.25 -19.43 5.75
C GLY A 156 -3.51 -20.60 5.13
N ILE A 157 -2.25 -20.84 5.49
CA ILE A 157 -1.51 -22.06 5.12
C ILE A 157 -2.13 -23.25 5.88
N PRO A 158 -2.21 -24.45 5.28
CA PRO A 158 -2.68 -25.63 6.02
C PRO A 158 -1.85 -25.86 7.30
N ALA A 159 -2.52 -26.02 8.45
CA ALA A 159 -1.88 -26.12 9.78
C ALA A 159 -0.70 -27.11 9.80
N LYS A 160 -0.89 -28.31 9.23
CA LYS A 160 0.17 -29.34 9.14
C LYS A 160 1.44 -28.89 8.42
N ILE A 161 1.33 -27.92 7.51
CA ILE A 161 2.44 -27.37 6.74
C ILE A 161 3.06 -26.19 7.49
N GLU A 162 2.26 -25.22 7.95
CA GLU A 162 2.78 -24.03 8.65
C GLU A 162 3.37 -24.32 10.03
N GLU A 163 2.93 -25.37 10.71
CA GLU A 163 3.50 -25.84 11.98
C GLU A 163 4.76 -26.70 11.75
N SER A 164 5.08 -27.07 10.51
CA SER A 164 6.24 -27.90 10.23
C SER A 164 7.54 -27.07 10.30
N ARG A 165 8.51 -27.59 11.04
CA ARG A 165 9.86 -27.01 11.11
C ARG A 165 10.52 -26.89 9.73
N ALA A 166 10.30 -27.87 8.83
CA ALA A 166 10.87 -27.85 7.48
C ALA A 166 10.39 -26.63 6.68
N PHE A 167 9.08 -26.34 6.74
CA PHE A 167 8.51 -25.17 6.10
C PHE A 167 9.05 -23.87 6.69
N ALA A 168 9.09 -23.76 8.03
CA ALA A 168 9.66 -22.60 8.71
C ALA A 168 11.12 -22.35 8.30
N LEU A 169 11.94 -23.41 8.23
CA LEU A 169 13.34 -23.35 7.81
C LEU A 169 13.50 -22.81 6.38
N GLU A 170 12.73 -23.33 5.42
CA GLU A 170 12.78 -22.89 4.03
C GLU A 170 12.30 -21.44 3.87
N TYR A 171 11.20 -21.08 4.55
CA TYR A 171 10.69 -19.72 4.54
C TYR A 171 11.71 -18.72 5.10
N VAL A 172 12.26 -18.97 6.29
CA VAL A 172 13.22 -18.06 6.94
C VAL A 172 14.50 -17.93 6.10
N ARG A 173 15.01 -19.03 5.52
CA ARG A 173 16.15 -18.98 4.58
C ARG A 173 15.84 -18.12 3.36
N TYR A 174 14.65 -18.25 2.79
CA TYR A 174 14.24 -17.42 1.67
C TYR A 174 14.20 -15.94 2.04
N MET A 175 13.59 -15.59 3.18
CA MET A 175 13.53 -14.20 3.67
C MET A 175 14.94 -13.61 3.86
N LYS A 176 15.88 -14.37 4.44
CA LYS A 176 17.28 -13.94 4.54
C LYS A 176 17.94 -13.74 3.17
N SER A 177 17.64 -14.61 2.20
CA SER A 177 18.21 -14.52 0.84
C SER A 177 17.78 -13.26 0.06
N ILE A 178 16.68 -12.63 0.48
CA ILE A 178 16.19 -11.34 -0.04
C ILE A 178 16.48 -10.19 0.93
N ASN A 179 17.46 -10.36 1.83
CA ASN A 179 17.98 -9.35 2.75
C ASN A 179 17.00 -8.85 3.83
N VAL A 180 15.94 -9.60 4.12
CA VAL A 180 15.10 -9.35 5.30
C VAL A 180 15.86 -9.82 6.54
N ASN A 181 15.96 -8.95 7.54
CA ASN A 181 16.69 -9.24 8.79
C ASN A 181 15.77 -9.37 10.02
N ILE A 182 14.48 -9.03 9.88
CA ILE A 182 13.47 -9.22 10.91
C ILE A 182 12.12 -9.63 10.31
N ILE A 183 11.44 -10.58 10.95
CA ILE A 183 10.08 -10.99 10.57
C ILE A 183 9.15 -10.97 11.79
N ARG A 184 7.85 -10.78 11.52
CA ARG A 184 6.81 -10.89 12.55
C ARG A 184 6.40 -12.35 12.69
N ILE A 185 6.57 -12.92 13.88
CA ILE A 185 6.12 -14.28 14.23
C ILE A 185 5.18 -14.19 15.45
N PRO A 186 3.97 -14.79 15.39
CA PRO A 186 3.08 -14.93 16.54
C PRO A 186 3.66 -15.93 17.57
N ASP A 187 2.86 -16.43 18.51
CA ASP A 187 3.31 -17.36 19.56
C ASP A 187 3.49 -18.80 19.00
N ALA A 188 4.58 -19.07 18.26
CA ALA A 188 4.88 -20.39 17.64
C ALA A 188 6.36 -20.82 17.82
N GLU A 189 6.62 -21.67 18.82
CA GLU A 189 7.96 -22.08 19.28
C GLU A 189 8.88 -22.54 18.14
N GLU A 190 8.41 -23.44 17.27
CA GLU A 190 9.23 -24.00 16.19
C GLU A 190 9.77 -22.94 15.22
N TRP A 191 9.02 -21.84 15.04
CA TRP A 191 9.46 -20.72 14.21
C TRP A 191 10.53 -19.88 14.89
N TYR A 192 10.41 -19.64 16.20
CA TYR A 192 11.45 -18.94 16.95
C TYR A 192 12.75 -19.76 17.01
N ASP A 193 12.66 -21.06 17.23
CA ASP A 193 13.82 -21.96 17.19
C ASP A 193 14.59 -21.87 15.87
N VAL A 194 13.86 -21.84 14.75
CA VAL A 194 14.45 -21.67 13.41
C VAL A 194 15.06 -20.28 13.26
N CYS A 195 14.41 -19.24 13.79
CA CYS A 195 14.94 -17.87 13.74
C CYS A 195 16.20 -17.70 14.57
N ASP A 196 16.26 -18.32 15.75
CA ASP A 196 17.42 -18.36 16.62
C ASP A 196 18.62 -18.97 15.93
N GLU A 197 18.43 -20.10 15.25
CA GLU A 197 19.50 -20.84 14.56
C GLU A 197 19.95 -20.18 13.26
N LEU A 198 19.03 -19.54 12.53
CA LEU A 198 19.36 -18.90 11.25
C LEU A 198 19.79 -17.45 11.41
N GLY A 199 19.71 -16.85 12.60
CA GLY A 199 20.02 -15.44 12.81
C GLY A 199 19.01 -14.52 12.14
N MET A 200 17.73 -14.85 12.23
CA MET A 200 16.62 -13.98 11.81
C MET A 200 16.08 -13.29 13.06
N MET A 201 16.01 -11.97 13.09
CA MET A 201 15.40 -11.27 14.23
C MET A 201 13.87 -11.43 14.17
N VAL A 202 13.24 -11.35 15.34
CA VAL A 202 11.79 -11.48 15.47
C VAL A 202 11.19 -10.29 16.21
N PHE A 203 10.08 -9.80 15.66
CA PHE A 203 9.12 -8.96 16.36
C PHE A 203 7.91 -9.82 16.69
N GLY A 204 7.57 -9.96 17.97
CA GLY A 204 6.59 -10.94 18.46
C GLY A 204 5.79 -10.45 19.66
N GLY A 205 4.96 -11.32 20.24
CA GLY A 205 4.08 -10.98 21.35
C GLY A 205 2.62 -10.77 20.93
N ASN A 206 1.91 -9.88 21.61
CA ASN A 206 0.47 -9.69 21.41
C ASN A 206 0.19 -8.62 20.34
N TYR A 207 0.14 -9.04 19.08
CA TYR A 207 -0.27 -8.18 17.98
C TYR A 207 -1.80 -8.21 17.77
N SER A 208 -2.57 -7.84 18.80
CA SER A 208 -4.03 -7.82 18.75
C SER A 208 -4.63 -6.60 19.45
N GLY A 209 -5.89 -6.28 19.15
CA GLY A 209 -6.65 -5.21 19.80
C GLY A 209 -7.34 -5.63 21.11
N LYS A 210 -6.84 -6.66 21.80
CA LYS A 210 -7.43 -7.20 23.04
C LYS A 210 -6.39 -7.69 24.04
N VAL A 211 -6.77 -7.67 25.31
CA VAL A 211 -5.95 -8.13 26.45
C VAL A 211 -6.81 -9.02 27.35
N ALA A 212 -6.25 -10.08 27.90
CA ALA A 212 -7.04 -10.97 28.75
C ALA A 212 -7.63 -10.24 29.96
N GLY A 213 -8.91 -10.51 30.25
CA GLY A 213 -9.64 -9.81 31.31
C GLY A 213 -10.08 -8.38 30.95
N GLY A 214 -9.93 -7.98 29.68
CA GLY A 214 -10.39 -6.71 29.16
C GLY A 214 -11.91 -6.56 29.13
N GLU A 215 -12.38 -5.32 29.09
CA GLU A 215 -13.80 -5.00 29.02
C GLU A 215 -14.43 -5.40 27.66
N LYS A 216 -15.72 -5.73 27.67
CA LYS A 216 -16.50 -5.76 26.42
C LYS A 216 -16.62 -4.36 25.85
N VAL A 217 -16.54 -4.24 24.53
CA VAL A 217 -16.59 -2.95 23.85
C VAL A 217 -17.96 -2.77 23.23
N ASP A 218 -18.68 -1.69 23.55
CA ASP A 218 -19.89 -1.36 22.82
C ASP A 218 -19.53 -1.02 21.36
N SER A 219 -20.25 -1.61 20.40
CA SER A 219 -20.13 -1.34 18.97
C SER A 219 -20.09 0.15 18.58
N LYS A 220 -20.73 1.03 19.35
CA LYS A 220 -20.74 2.50 19.10
C LYS A 220 -19.48 3.20 19.59
N GLU A 221 -18.75 2.57 20.50
CA GLU A 221 -17.51 3.07 21.08
C GLU A 221 -16.26 2.47 20.42
N GLN A 222 -16.44 1.45 19.56
CA GLN A 222 -15.35 0.84 18.80
C GLN A 222 -14.69 1.86 17.88
N PHE A 223 -13.38 2.03 18.05
CA PHE A 223 -12.54 2.90 17.24
C PHE A 223 -11.17 2.24 17.06
N GLY A 224 -10.62 2.25 15.85
CA GLY A 224 -9.44 1.44 15.52
C GLY A 224 -9.77 -0.07 15.44
N ASP A 225 -8.81 -0.93 15.74
CA ASP A 225 -8.94 -2.40 15.69
C ASP A 225 -9.32 -3.02 17.06
N GLU A 226 -9.91 -2.22 17.97
CA GLU A 226 -10.37 -2.73 19.26
C GLU A 226 -11.46 -3.81 19.08
N THR A 227 -11.30 -4.93 19.76
CA THR A 227 -12.28 -6.03 19.74
C THR A 227 -12.72 -6.38 21.17
N ASP A 228 -13.74 -7.23 21.31
CA ASP A 228 -14.22 -7.67 22.62
C ASP A 228 -13.09 -8.22 23.49
N GLY A 229 -13.00 -7.67 24.72
CA GLY A 229 -11.91 -7.92 25.66
C GLY A 229 -10.83 -6.84 25.62
N GLY A 230 -11.17 -5.56 25.53
CA GLY A 230 -10.29 -4.39 25.40
C GLY A 230 -9.25 -4.21 26.53
N PHE A 231 -9.11 -3.02 27.13
CA PHE A 231 -8.19 -2.86 28.27
C PHE A 231 -8.78 -3.47 29.55
N PRO A 232 -7.97 -4.07 30.44
CA PRO A 232 -8.44 -4.61 31.72
C PRO A 232 -8.61 -3.51 32.76
N LYS A 233 -9.64 -3.60 33.62
CA LYS A 233 -9.79 -2.69 34.79
C LYS A 233 -8.78 -2.98 35.89
N ASP A 234 -8.50 -4.27 36.08
CA ASP A 234 -7.43 -4.75 36.96
C ASP A 234 -6.16 -4.83 36.12
N TYR A 235 -5.31 -3.81 36.24
CA TYR A 235 -4.09 -3.71 35.45
C TYR A 235 -3.09 -4.83 35.77
N ASP A 236 -3.02 -5.28 37.02
CA ASP A 236 -2.10 -6.34 37.43
C ASP A 236 -2.49 -7.67 36.79
N ARG A 237 -3.79 -7.94 36.62
CA ARG A 237 -4.26 -9.09 35.84
C ARG A 237 -3.83 -9.02 34.37
N GLY A 238 -3.84 -7.83 33.77
CA GLY A 238 -3.35 -7.63 32.40
C GLY A 238 -1.85 -7.89 32.28
N VAL A 239 -1.06 -7.35 33.21
CA VAL A 239 0.40 -7.55 33.28
C VAL A 239 0.74 -9.02 33.52
N ASP A 240 0.04 -9.68 34.43
CA ASP A 240 0.22 -11.11 34.72
C ASP A 240 -0.01 -11.98 33.48
N TRP A 241 -1.03 -11.65 32.67
CA TRP A 241 -1.26 -12.36 31.42
C TRP A 241 -0.14 -12.15 30.40
N TYR A 242 0.40 -10.93 30.28
CA TYR A 242 1.58 -10.69 29.44
C TYR A 242 2.76 -11.51 29.95
N GLU A 243 3.11 -11.36 31.23
CA GLU A 243 4.29 -11.94 31.84
C GLU A 243 4.26 -13.48 31.83
N ASN A 244 3.12 -14.09 32.20
CA ASN A 244 3.01 -15.52 32.50
C ASN A 244 2.25 -16.33 31.44
N THR A 245 1.67 -15.69 30.43
CA THR A 245 1.00 -16.41 29.34
C THR A 245 1.53 -16.01 27.97
N LYS A 246 1.64 -14.71 27.69
CA LYS A 246 1.98 -14.26 26.33
C LYS A 246 3.47 -14.18 26.06
N PHE A 247 4.20 -13.43 26.86
CA PHE A 247 5.64 -13.23 26.66
C PHE A 247 6.45 -14.39 27.23
N HIS A 248 5.96 -15.04 28.30
CA HIS A 248 6.58 -16.24 28.86
C HIS A 248 6.93 -17.29 27.81
N ALA A 249 6.04 -17.50 26.84
CA ALA A 249 6.18 -18.56 25.84
C ALA A 249 7.34 -18.32 24.86
N ILE A 250 7.86 -17.09 24.79
CA ILE A 250 8.83 -16.67 23.75
C ILE A 250 10.04 -15.93 24.30
N ALA A 251 10.09 -15.68 25.61
CA ALA A 251 11.12 -14.85 26.27
C ALA A 251 12.52 -15.49 26.30
N GLN A 252 12.63 -16.79 26.08
CA GLN A 252 13.89 -17.53 25.99
C GLN A 252 14.66 -17.26 24.69
N HIS A 253 13.96 -16.83 23.63
CA HIS A 253 14.53 -16.78 22.29
C HIS A 253 15.43 -15.56 22.07
N PRO A 254 16.73 -15.73 21.73
CA PRO A 254 17.62 -14.61 21.41
C PRO A 254 17.21 -13.86 20.14
N SER A 255 16.52 -14.52 19.20
CA SER A 255 16.00 -13.86 17.99
C SER A 255 14.94 -12.81 18.29
N LEU A 256 14.18 -12.94 19.37
CA LEU A 256 13.11 -12.00 19.72
C LEU A 256 13.70 -10.67 20.19
N MET A 257 13.55 -9.62 19.38
CA MET A 257 14.09 -8.28 19.64
C MET A 257 13.06 -7.31 20.18
N VAL A 258 11.84 -7.40 19.68
CA VAL A 258 10.78 -6.42 19.93
C VAL A 258 9.53 -7.14 20.41
N TYR A 259 8.99 -6.72 21.56
CA TYR A 259 7.65 -7.12 22.01
C TYR A 259 6.58 -6.15 21.50
N ALA A 260 5.56 -6.68 20.85
CA ALA A 260 4.27 -6.02 20.67
C ALA A 260 3.39 -6.29 21.89
N MET A 261 2.82 -5.24 22.48
CA MET A 261 1.80 -5.39 23.51
C MET A 261 0.39 -5.34 22.92
N THR A 262 0.11 -4.41 22.01
CA THR A 262 -1.16 -4.37 21.25
C THR A 262 -0.97 -3.84 19.84
N ASN A 263 -2.01 -3.97 19.01
CA ASN A 263 -2.07 -3.42 17.66
C ASN A 263 -3.28 -2.50 17.46
N GLU A 264 -3.05 -1.30 16.92
CA GLU A 264 -4.07 -0.35 16.46
C GLU A 264 -5.23 -0.10 17.45
N THR A 265 -4.95 -0.19 18.76
CA THR A 265 -5.94 0.13 19.81
C THR A 265 -6.28 1.62 19.81
N PRO A 266 -7.47 2.03 20.29
CA PRO A 266 -7.97 3.39 20.17
C PRO A 266 -6.96 4.46 20.60
N PHE A 267 -6.72 5.42 19.72
CA PHE A 267 -5.80 6.55 19.95
C PHE A 267 -6.52 7.91 20.07
N ALA A 268 -7.82 7.92 19.82
CA ALA A 268 -8.71 9.07 19.99
C ALA A 268 -10.06 8.61 20.57
N GLY A 269 -10.89 9.56 21.00
CA GLY A 269 -12.19 9.27 21.63
C GLY A 269 -12.09 8.90 23.11
N SER A 270 -13.23 8.54 23.72
CA SER A 270 -13.36 8.28 25.16
C SER A 270 -12.50 7.10 25.66
N ARG A 271 -12.21 6.13 24.79
CA ARG A 271 -11.44 4.92 25.12
C ARG A 271 -9.92 5.08 25.02
N ALA A 272 -9.42 6.16 24.39
CA ALA A 272 -7.99 6.34 24.17
C ALA A 272 -7.18 6.56 25.47
N ALA A 273 -7.64 7.45 26.35
CA ALA A 273 -6.93 7.75 27.58
C ALA A 273 -6.86 6.55 28.55
N PRO A 274 -7.92 5.73 28.74
CA PRO A 274 -7.82 4.47 29.48
C PRO A 274 -6.82 3.46 28.90
N TRP A 275 -6.80 3.28 27.57
CA TRP A 275 -5.80 2.44 26.91
C TRP A 275 -4.37 2.93 27.15
N GLU A 276 -4.14 4.23 26.94
CA GLU A 276 -2.83 4.85 27.16
C GLU A 276 -2.33 4.65 28.60
N LYS A 277 -3.21 4.83 29.59
CA LYS A 277 -2.88 4.61 31.01
C LYS A 277 -2.52 3.16 31.31
N PHE A 278 -3.32 2.21 30.82
CA PHE A 278 -3.05 0.79 31.02
C PHE A 278 -1.72 0.38 30.37
N LEU A 279 -1.49 0.79 29.12
CA LEU A 279 -0.30 0.40 28.37
C LEU A 279 0.97 1.00 28.96
N ALA A 280 0.94 2.25 29.44
CA ALA A 280 2.05 2.83 30.19
C ALA A 280 2.33 2.04 31.48
N TYR A 281 1.29 1.74 32.27
CA TYR A 281 1.44 0.93 33.49
C TYR A 281 2.04 -0.45 33.20
N ALA A 282 1.53 -1.14 32.18
CA ALA A 282 1.99 -2.47 31.82
C ALA A 282 3.43 -2.45 31.29
N TYR A 283 3.78 -1.47 30.45
CA TYR A 283 5.13 -1.28 29.95
C TYR A 283 6.14 -1.08 31.10
N ASP A 284 5.84 -0.21 32.07
CA ASP A 284 6.74 0.08 33.20
C ASP A 284 7.02 -1.15 34.08
N LYS A 285 6.07 -2.10 34.15
CA LYS A 285 6.23 -3.37 34.87
C LYS A 285 6.98 -4.39 34.04
N LEU A 286 6.56 -4.60 32.79
CA LEU A 286 7.13 -5.61 31.90
C LEU A 286 8.59 -5.29 31.54
N LYS A 287 8.94 -4.01 31.34
CA LYS A 287 10.32 -3.59 31.07
C LYS A 287 11.28 -3.87 32.23
N LYS A 288 10.77 -3.94 33.46
CA LYS A 288 11.57 -4.35 34.64
C LYS A 288 11.71 -5.87 34.76
N TRP A 289 10.71 -6.61 34.27
CA TRP A 289 10.75 -8.06 34.23
C TRP A 289 11.65 -8.59 33.10
N ASP A 290 11.58 -7.98 31.92
CA ASP A 290 12.45 -8.30 30.79
C ASP A 290 12.98 -7.00 30.16
N GLU A 291 14.16 -6.61 30.64
CA GLU A 291 14.90 -5.45 30.17
C GLU A 291 15.61 -5.68 28.84
N THR A 292 15.75 -6.95 28.42
CA THR A 292 16.63 -7.39 27.33
C THR A 292 16.04 -7.15 25.93
N ARG A 293 14.80 -6.65 25.86
CA ARG A 293 14.02 -6.39 24.64
C ARG A 293 13.44 -4.99 24.66
N VAL A 294 13.12 -4.46 23.49
CA VAL A 294 12.39 -3.18 23.37
C VAL A 294 10.91 -3.43 23.13
N TYR A 295 10.07 -2.48 23.53
CA TYR A 295 8.61 -2.65 23.50
C TYR A 295 7.92 -1.66 22.56
N ILE A 296 6.95 -2.15 21.81
CA ILE A 296 5.91 -1.36 21.15
C ILE A 296 4.62 -1.59 21.94
N ALA A 297 4.17 -0.57 22.66
CA ALA A 297 2.99 -0.70 23.51
C ALA A 297 1.68 -0.74 22.70
N ASN A 298 1.55 0.11 21.68
CA ASN A 298 0.44 0.11 20.74
C ASN A 298 0.98 0.37 19.33
N ALA A 299 1.07 -0.68 18.51
CA ALA A 299 1.59 -0.59 17.16
C ALA A 299 0.71 0.30 16.28
N GLY A 300 1.35 1.11 15.43
CA GLY A 300 0.71 1.98 14.48
C GLY A 300 0.17 3.29 15.05
N TYR A 301 -1.05 3.26 15.61
CA TYR A 301 -1.75 4.50 15.97
C TYR A 301 -1.49 4.97 17.41
N GLY A 302 -0.71 4.22 18.18
CA GLY A 302 -0.26 4.64 19.50
C GLY A 302 0.81 5.75 19.46
N TYR A 303 1.49 5.95 18.34
CA TYR A 303 2.52 6.97 18.12
C TYR A 303 3.63 6.99 19.20
N GLY A 304 3.94 5.83 19.80
CA GLY A 304 4.98 5.72 20.83
C GLY A 304 4.69 6.37 22.17
N LYS A 305 3.44 6.77 22.48
CA LYS A 305 3.11 7.38 23.78
C LYS A 305 3.48 6.50 24.99
N ALA A 306 3.50 5.19 24.79
CA ALA A 306 4.06 4.21 25.71
C ALA A 306 4.96 3.25 24.94
N GLY A 307 5.98 2.71 25.60
CA GLY A 307 6.97 1.82 24.99
C GLY A 307 8.29 2.51 24.61
N ASP A 308 9.17 1.72 24.01
CA ASP A 308 10.50 2.14 23.57
C ASP A 308 10.49 2.72 22.15
N ILE A 309 9.58 2.27 21.30
CA ILE A 309 9.57 2.62 19.88
C ILE A 309 8.33 3.45 19.54
N CYS A 310 8.53 4.53 18.78
CA CYS A 310 7.48 5.28 18.12
C CYS A 310 7.09 4.58 16.82
N ASP A 311 6.22 3.59 16.92
CA ASP A 311 5.72 2.86 15.76
C ASP A 311 4.55 3.59 15.08
N ILE A 312 4.54 3.63 13.74
CA ILE A 312 3.59 4.41 12.94
C ILE A 312 3.05 3.57 11.78
N HIS A 313 1.73 3.53 11.62
CA HIS A 313 1.08 2.92 10.46
C HIS A 313 0.60 3.97 9.44
N ARG A 314 1.15 3.89 8.22
CA ARG A 314 0.78 4.76 7.09
C ARG A 314 0.77 3.99 5.78
N TYR A 315 -0.41 3.90 5.18
CA TYR A 315 -0.66 3.17 3.94
C TYR A 315 -0.58 4.06 2.68
N TRP A 316 0.41 4.97 2.66
CA TRP A 316 0.61 5.90 1.55
C TRP A 316 1.00 5.19 0.25
N GLY A 317 0.44 5.64 -0.87
CA GLY A 317 0.68 5.02 -2.17
C GLY A 317 -0.02 3.67 -2.33
N TRP A 318 -0.93 3.30 -1.43
CA TRP A 318 -1.76 2.11 -1.55
C TRP A 318 -3.26 2.42 -1.36
N TYR A 319 -3.72 2.65 -0.13
CA TYR A 319 -5.12 3.03 0.12
C TYR A 319 -5.40 4.48 -0.25
N TYR A 320 -4.41 5.33 0.02
CA TYR A 320 -4.52 6.77 -0.13
C TYR A 320 -3.16 7.38 -0.44
N SER A 321 -3.18 8.63 -0.87
CA SER A 321 -1.99 9.42 -1.18
C SER A 321 -1.10 8.81 -2.28
N SER A 322 0.02 9.46 -2.58
CA SER A 322 1.02 8.93 -3.50
C SER A 322 2.14 8.19 -2.75
N PRO A 323 2.94 7.34 -3.43
CA PRO A 323 4.15 6.79 -2.83
C PRO A 323 5.17 7.87 -2.42
N TYR A 324 5.11 9.07 -3.00
CA TYR A 324 6.01 10.17 -2.66
C TYR A 324 5.69 10.84 -1.33
N THR A 325 4.52 10.55 -0.72
CA THR A 325 4.16 11.09 0.59
C THR A 325 5.15 10.68 1.69
N PHE A 326 5.91 9.59 1.50
CA PHE A 326 7.04 9.21 2.36
C PHE A 326 8.11 10.29 2.48
N LEU A 327 8.22 11.24 1.56
CA LEU A 327 9.10 12.40 1.70
C LEU A 327 8.80 13.23 2.97
N ASN A 328 7.58 13.19 3.50
CA ASN A 328 7.24 13.88 4.75
C ASN A 328 7.93 13.31 5.99
N ILE A 329 8.50 12.10 5.95
CA ILE A 329 9.17 11.50 7.11
C ILE A 329 10.48 12.20 7.48
N ARG A 330 10.96 13.16 6.68
CA ARG A 330 12.08 14.05 7.05
C ARG A 330 11.82 14.86 8.31
N ASP A 331 10.53 15.13 8.58
CA ASP A 331 10.10 16.01 9.65
C ASP A 331 9.05 15.30 10.49
N ASN A 332 9.44 14.88 11.69
CA ASN A 332 8.57 14.21 12.64
C ASN A 332 7.27 14.99 12.90
N SER A 333 7.32 16.33 12.90
CA SER A 333 6.14 17.17 13.16
C SER A 333 5.07 17.07 12.08
N LYS A 334 5.42 16.56 10.89
CA LYS A 334 4.47 16.32 9.79
C LYS A 334 3.69 15.03 9.94
N ILE A 335 4.23 14.05 10.66
CA ILE A 335 3.71 12.68 10.68
C ILE A 335 3.30 12.21 12.08
N ILE A 336 3.82 12.86 13.13
CA ILE A 336 3.49 12.64 14.53
C ILE A 336 2.76 13.89 15.05
N PRO A 337 1.54 13.75 15.62
CA PRO A 337 0.70 14.90 15.97
C PRO A 337 1.11 15.60 17.28
N PHE A 338 2.20 15.20 17.91
CA PHE A 338 2.70 15.73 19.18
C PHE A 338 4.23 15.64 19.24
N PRO A 339 4.89 16.36 20.17
CA PRO A 339 6.34 16.24 20.36
C PRO A 339 6.74 14.80 20.72
N LYS A 340 7.51 14.13 19.84
CA LYS A 340 8.07 12.80 20.09
C LYS A 340 9.18 12.88 21.14
N HIS A 341 9.30 11.83 21.96
CA HIS A 341 10.46 11.63 22.85
C HIS A 341 11.67 11.05 22.10
N ASP A 342 12.74 10.72 22.82
CA ASP A 342 13.96 10.09 22.28
C ASP A 342 13.76 8.60 21.93
N GLN A 343 12.80 8.34 21.03
CA GLN A 343 12.40 7.01 20.56
C GLN A 343 12.75 6.83 19.08
N PRO A 344 13.24 5.64 18.68
CA PRO A 344 13.30 5.28 17.28
C PRO A 344 11.91 5.23 16.65
N ILE A 345 11.86 5.56 15.36
CA ILE A 345 10.65 5.47 14.54
C ILE A 345 10.71 4.20 13.71
N THR A 346 9.67 3.38 13.82
CA THR A 346 9.44 2.23 12.95
C THR A 346 8.09 2.35 12.26
N PHE A 347 7.99 1.73 11.09
CA PHE A 347 6.72 1.51 10.41
C PHE A 347 6.50 -0.01 10.37
N THR A 348 5.96 -0.61 11.44
CA THR A 348 5.73 -2.07 11.50
C THR A 348 4.59 -2.58 10.61
N GLU A 349 3.73 -1.66 10.13
CA GLU A 349 2.88 -1.82 8.95
C GLU A 349 2.82 -0.49 8.19
N CYS A 350 2.98 -0.51 6.87
CA CYS A 350 2.84 0.71 6.08
C CYS A 350 2.30 0.46 4.68
N VAL A 351 3.13 0.15 3.70
CA VAL A 351 2.70 -0.02 2.31
C VAL A 351 2.62 -1.49 1.92
N GLY A 352 1.85 -1.77 0.90
CA GLY A 352 1.90 -3.08 0.25
C GLY A 352 0.61 -3.39 -0.46
N ASN A 353 0.69 -3.75 -1.74
CA ASN A 353 -0.48 -4.23 -2.44
C ASN A 353 -0.79 -5.68 -2.03
N TYR A 354 -2.07 -6.05 -2.12
CA TYR A 354 -2.51 -7.42 -2.16
C TYR A 354 -2.89 -7.74 -3.58
N THR A 355 -2.04 -8.48 -4.29
CA THR A 355 -2.47 -9.12 -5.53
C THR A 355 -3.01 -10.53 -5.22
N GLY A 356 -4.13 -10.87 -5.85
CA GLY A 356 -4.79 -12.16 -5.81
C GLY A 356 -3.95 -13.27 -6.47
N PRO A 357 -4.46 -14.51 -6.57
CA PRO A 357 -3.71 -15.61 -7.17
C PRO A 357 -3.58 -15.45 -8.70
N ASP A 358 -4.48 -14.66 -9.30
CA ASP A 358 -4.42 -14.26 -10.71
C ASP A 358 -3.59 -12.98 -10.94
N GLY A 359 -2.93 -12.48 -9.88
CA GLY A 359 -2.08 -11.28 -9.90
C GLY A 359 -2.83 -9.95 -9.94
N ARG A 360 -4.17 -9.90 -10.06
CA ARG A 360 -4.95 -8.65 -9.97
C ARG A 360 -5.08 -8.20 -8.52
N TYR A 361 -5.50 -6.97 -8.23
CA TYR A 361 -5.71 -6.54 -6.85
C TYR A 361 -6.75 -7.43 -6.16
N ASN A 362 -6.38 -7.96 -5.00
CA ASN A 362 -7.26 -8.63 -4.06
C ASN A 362 -8.19 -7.58 -3.46
N LEU A 363 -9.49 -7.82 -3.58
CA LEU A 363 -10.51 -6.88 -3.19
C LEU A 363 -11.05 -7.18 -1.80
N THR A 364 -11.59 -6.14 -1.19
CA THR A 364 -12.26 -6.27 0.09
C THR A 364 -13.74 -6.04 -0.16
N PRO A 365 -14.62 -6.99 0.20
CA PRO A 365 -16.04 -6.79 -0.02
C PRO A 365 -16.60 -5.61 0.79
N ALA A 366 -16.09 -5.34 2.00
CA ALA A 366 -16.74 -4.41 2.94
C ALA A 366 -15.84 -3.39 3.70
N HIS A 367 -14.50 -3.46 3.67
CA HIS A 367 -13.65 -2.73 4.65
C HIS A 367 -12.46 -1.91 4.12
N LYS A 368 -11.84 -2.18 2.97
CA LYS A 368 -10.69 -1.40 2.45
C LYS A 368 -10.70 -1.46 0.89
N ASN A 369 -11.52 -0.61 0.27
CA ASN A 369 -12.20 -0.80 -1.03
C ASN A 369 -11.36 -1.06 -2.33
N PRO A 370 -11.94 -1.77 -3.33
CA PRO A 370 -11.53 -1.79 -4.76
C PRO A 370 -11.20 -0.46 -5.46
N SER A 371 -11.63 0.70 -4.97
CA SER A 371 -11.41 1.98 -5.65
C SER A 371 -9.92 2.34 -5.82
N SER A 372 -9.05 1.85 -4.93
CA SER A 372 -7.60 1.99 -5.06
C SER A 372 -7.02 1.19 -6.24
N GLN A 373 -7.62 0.06 -6.62
CA GLN A 373 -7.19 -0.67 -7.82
C GLN A 373 -7.38 0.20 -9.06
N LEU A 374 -8.57 0.79 -9.23
CA LEU A 374 -8.88 1.62 -10.39
C LEU A 374 -7.99 2.86 -10.47
N ALA A 375 -7.54 3.41 -9.34
CA ALA A 375 -6.56 4.50 -9.34
C ALA A 375 -5.29 4.14 -10.12
N TRP A 376 -4.85 2.88 -10.04
CA TRP A 376 -3.58 2.44 -10.61
C TRP A 376 -3.67 1.65 -11.89
N THR A 377 -4.65 0.76 -12.04
CA THR A 377 -4.82 -0.06 -13.25
C THR A 377 -5.86 0.50 -14.20
N GLY A 378 -6.78 1.33 -13.70
CA GLY A 378 -7.91 1.88 -14.45
C GLY A 378 -8.59 0.84 -15.33
N HIS A 379 -9.08 1.29 -16.47
CA HIS A 379 -9.65 0.45 -17.53
C HIS A 379 -8.59 -0.05 -18.53
N ALA A 380 -7.41 -0.45 -18.03
CA ALA A 380 -6.42 -1.16 -18.84
C ALA A 380 -6.96 -2.54 -19.27
N GLU A 381 -6.42 -3.07 -20.37
CA GLU A 381 -6.79 -4.39 -20.88
C GLU A 381 -6.69 -5.46 -19.80
N GLN A 382 -7.62 -6.42 -19.84
CA GLN A 382 -7.76 -7.43 -18.79
C GLN A 382 -6.47 -8.23 -18.59
N GLY A 383 -5.75 -8.55 -19.68
CA GLY A 383 -4.45 -9.24 -19.63
C GLY A 383 -3.31 -8.42 -19.01
N LEU A 384 -3.46 -7.09 -18.88
CA LEU A 384 -2.46 -6.20 -18.29
C LEU A 384 -2.73 -5.88 -16.81
N GLN A 385 -3.93 -6.15 -16.32
CA GLN A 385 -4.36 -5.79 -14.96
C GLN A 385 -3.42 -6.37 -13.88
N SER A 386 -3.01 -7.64 -14.01
CA SER A 386 -2.13 -8.31 -13.06
C SER A 386 -0.72 -7.70 -13.07
N LYS A 387 -0.14 -7.57 -14.26
CA LYS A 387 1.20 -6.97 -14.45
C LYS A 387 1.26 -5.55 -13.86
N LEU A 388 0.26 -4.71 -14.13
CA LEU A 388 0.21 -3.34 -13.60
C LEU A 388 0.10 -3.31 -12.07
N ALA A 389 -0.61 -4.28 -11.48
CA ALA A 389 -0.73 -4.42 -10.03
C ALA A 389 0.58 -4.84 -9.36
N ASP A 390 1.31 -5.79 -9.97
CA ASP A 390 2.61 -6.23 -9.48
C ASP A 390 3.69 -5.14 -9.67
N GLU A 391 3.65 -4.40 -10.78
CA GLU A 391 4.47 -3.21 -11.00
C GLU A 391 4.23 -2.13 -9.93
N HIS A 392 2.96 -1.90 -9.56
CA HIS A 392 2.62 -0.97 -8.49
C HIS A 392 3.19 -1.42 -7.15
N GLN A 393 2.96 -2.68 -6.81
CA GLN A 393 3.38 -3.28 -5.55
C GLN A 393 4.89 -3.09 -5.37
N SER A 394 5.65 -3.43 -6.41
CA SER A 394 7.11 -3.27 -6.45
C SER A 394 7.52 -1.80 -6.36
N SER A 395 6.87 -0.91 -7.11
CA SER A 395 7.18 0.53 -7.08
C SER A 395 6.93 1.16 -5.71
N THR A 396 5.78 0.89 -5.09
CA THR A 396 5.43 1.45 -3.77
C THR A 396 6.32 0.85 -2.68
N PHE A 397 6.64 -0.45 -2.75
CA PHE A 397 7.61 -1.07 -1.85
C PHE A 397 8.96 -0.36 -1.93
N ARG A 398 9.47 -0.14 -3.15
CA ARG A 398 10.73 0.57 -3.38
C ARG A 398 10.74 1.95 -2.75
N TYR A 399 9.76 2.79 -3.06
CA TYR A 399 9.73 4.16 -2.51
C TYR A 399 9.65 4.15 -0.99
N ALA A 400 8.82 3.29 -0.39
CA ALA A 400 8.69 3.24 1.06
C ALA A 400 9.97 2.78 1.74
N THR A 401 10.75 1.88 1.13
CA THR A 401 11.93 1.28 1.76
C THR A 401 13.23 2.04 1.46
N GLU A 402 13.43 2.49 0.22
CA GLU A 402 14.62 3.24 -0.16
C GLU A 402 14.59 4.66 0.44
N LEU A 403 13.45 5.38 0.37
CA LEU A 403 13.35 6.71 0.98
C LEU A 403 13.53 6.67 2.50
N PHE A 404 13.03 5.63 3.18
CA PHE A 404 13.23 5.49 4.63
C PHE A 404 14.73 5.46 5.00
N ARG A 405 15.52 4.78 4.17
CA ARG A 405 16.97 4.63 4.38
C ARG A 405 17.73 5.87 3.93
N GLN A 406 17.39 6.45 2.78
CA GLN A 406 17.99 7.70 2.29
C GLN A 406 17.77 8.85 3.27
N LEU A 407 16.53 9.01 3.74
CA LEU A 407 16.15 10.12 4.60
C LEU A 407 16.65 9.98 6.04
N ARG A 408 17.29 8.85 6.42
CA ARG A 408 17.96 8.71 7.71
C ARG A 408 19.11 9.70 7.90
N ALA A 409 19.67 10.21 6.80
CA ALA A 409 20.69 11.26 6.80
C ALA A 409 20.15 12.60 7.37
N VAL A 410 18.85 12.86 7.24
CA VAL A 410 18.20 14.08 7.72
C VAL A 410 17.28 13.83 8.93
N ASN A 411 16.75 12.60 9.07
CA ASN A 411 16.00 12.15 10.23
C ASN A 411 16.60 10.86 10.80
N HIS A 412 17.50 11.01 11.78
CA HIS A 412 18.20 9.90 12.41
C HIS A 412 17.30 8.97 13.26
N ASP A 413 16.04 9.36 13.53
CA ASP A 413 15.11 8.51 14.27
C ASP A 413 14.64 7.30 13.44
N LEU A 414 14.73 7.37 12.12
CA LEU A 414 14.23 6.35 11.20
C LEU A 414 15.01 5.03 11.34
N SER A 415 14.39 4.06 12.02
CA SER A 415 15.07 2.83 12.48
C SER A 415 14.50 1.53 11.92
N GLY A 416 13.34 1.56 11.26
CA GLY A 416 12.80 0.34 10.66
C GLY A 416 11.56 0.52 9.80
N VAL A 417 11.42 -0.31 8.78
CA VAL A 417 10.27 -0.31 7.87
C VAL A 417 9.85 -1.73 7.53
N PHE A 418 8.54 -1.99 7.62
CA PHE A 418 7.94 -3.31 7.45
C PHE A 418 6.72 -3.17 6.53
N PRO A 419 6.93 -3.22 5.20
CA PRO A 419 5.82 -3.20 4.26
C PRO A 419 4.81 -4.32 4.55
N PHE A 420 3.54 -3.93 4.62
CA PHE A 420 2.38 -4.79 4.79
C PHE A 420 1.91 -5.33 3.43
N THR A 421 2.73 -6.22 2.84
CA THR A 421 2.56 -6.70 1.47
C THR A 421 2.62 -8.22 1.37
N ILE A 422 1.86 -8.80 0.44
CA ILE A 422 1.88 -10.25 0.17
C ILE A 422 3.00 -10.55 -0.83
N LEU A 423 3.99 -11.36 -0.43
CA LEU A 423 5.16 -11.68 -1.25
C LEU A 423 4.99 -12.90 -2.17
N PHE A 424 3.94 -13.70 -1.98
CA PHE A 424 3.75 -14.99 -2.65
C PHE A 424 2.34 -15.12 -3.24
N TYR A 425 2.20 -15.81 -4.38
CA TYR A 425 0.90 -16.00 -5.04
C TYR A 425 0.02 -17.02 -4.32
N ASN A 426 0.60 -18.10 -3.79
CA ASN A 426 -0.13 -19.23 -3.20
C ASN A 426 0.13 -19.33 -1.69
N TRP A 427 -0.93 -19.64 -0.92
CA TRP A 427 -0.85 -19.77 0.55
C TRP A 427 -1.65 -20.97 1.06
N ASP A 428 -2.88 -21.14 0.61
CA ASP A 428 -3.85 -22.11 1.14
C ASP A 428 -3.82 -23.50 0.49
N THR A 429 -3.28 -23.57 -0.73
CA THR A 429 -3.18 -24.79 -1.55
C THR A 429 -1.79 -25.43 -1.54
N VAL A 430 -0.87 -24.91 -0.72
CA VAL A 430 0.53 -25.34 -0.70
C VAL A 430 0.72 -26.61 0.14
N GLU A 431 1.58 -27.50 -0.33
CA GLU A 431 2.03 -28.69 0.42
C GLU A 431 3.46 -28.51 0.95
N LYS A 432 4.23 -27.59 0.38
CA LYS A 432 5.59 -27.21 0.79
C LYS A 432 5.87 -25.75 0.43
N PHE A 433 6.96 -25.18 0.95
CA PHE A 433 7.32 -23.77 0.71
C PHE A 433 7.48 -23.45 -0.79
N GLY A 434 8.06 -24.38 -1.56
CA GLY A 434 8.25 -24.21 -3.01
C GLY A 434 6.97 -23.90 -3.79
N ASP A 435 5.80 -24.32 -3.29
CA ASP A 435 4.51 -24.11 -3.97
C ASP A 435 3.98 -22.68 -3.79
N MET A 436 4.55 -21.89 -2.86
CA MET A 436 4.08 -20.53 -2.56
C MET A 436 4.25 -19.56 -3.75
N HIS A 437 5.25 -19.79 -4.60
CA HIS A 437 5.60 -18.99 -5.79
C HIS A 437 5.80 -17.48 -5.51
N PRO A 438 7.05 -17.00 -5.45
CA PRO A 438 7.32 -15.59 -5.15
C PRO A 438 6.86 -14.65 -6.26
N LYS A 439 6.40 -13.45 -5.85
CA LYS A 439 5.95 -12.37 -6.73
C LYS A 439 7.10 -11.46 -7.16
N PRO A 440 6.95 -10.65 -8.23
CA PRO A 440 7.96 -9.68 -8.66
C PRO A 440 8.45 -8.71 -7.58
N VAL A 441 7.59 -8.38 -6.59
CA VAL A 441 7.99 -7.54 -5.45
C VAL A 441 9.15 -8.15 -4.64
N THR A 442 9.33 -9.47 -4.64
CA THR A 442 10.43 -10.13 -3.91
C THR A 442 11.80 -9.81 -4.49
N ASP A 443 11.90 -9.62 -5.81
CA ASP A 443 13.12 -9.12 -6.47
C ASP A 443 13.39 -7.68 -6.04
N GLN A 444 12.35 -6.86 -5.91
CA GLN A 444 12.49 -5.49 -5.40
C GLN A 444 12.90 -5.46 -3.93
N VAL A 445 12.37 -6.37 -3.09
CA VAL A 445 12.80 -6.54 -1.68
C VAL A 445 14.29 -6.83 -1.64
N LYS A 446 14.74 -7.80 -2.44
CA LYS A 446 16.15 -8.18 -2.54
C LYS A 446 17.04 -6.99 -2.88
N ILE A 447 16.61 -6.08 -3.74
CA ILE A 447 17.36 -4.87 -4.13
C ILE A 447 17.33 -3.81 -3.00
N SER A 448 16.14 -3.39 -2.56
CA SER A 448 15.99 -2.25 -1.65
C SER A 448 16.47 -2.56 -0.22
N TYR A 449 16.54 -3.83 0.15
CA TYR A 449 17.05 -4.29 1.45
C TYR A 449 18.50 -4.77 1.43
N GLN A 450 19.24 -4.62 0.33
CA GLN A 450 20.68 -4.89 0.33
C GLN A 450 21.35 -4.19 1.54
N PRO A 451 22.23 -4.88 2.30
CA PRO A 451 22.86 -4.32 3.49
C PRO A 451 23.56 -2.99 3.18
N VAL A 452 24.34 -2.95 2.11
CA VAL A 452 24.74 -1.70 1.46
C VAL A 452 23.73 -1.40 0.36
N LEU A 453 23.07 -0.24 0.42
CA LEU A 453 22.10 0.18 -0.58
C LEU A 453 22.66 1.31 -1.44
N LEU A 454 22.83 1.03 -2.73
CA LEU A 454 22.82 2.03 -3.77
C LEU A 454 21.36 2.38 -4.09
N SER A 455 20.97 3.65 -4.01
CA SER A 455 19.66 4.12 -4.44
C SER A 455 19.78 5.34 -5.35
N TRP A 456 18.79 5.53 -6.21
CA TRP A 456 18.76 6.58 -7.23
C TRP A 456 17.71 7.62 -6.88
N GLU A 457 18.15 8.87 -6.74
CA GLU A 457 17.28 10.04 -6.71
C GLU A 457 17.29 10.68 -8.12
N CYS A 458 16.14 10.65 -8.80
CA CYS A 458 15.98 11.25 -10.12
C CYS A 458 14.56 11.75 -10.35
N TRP A 459 14.40 13.07 -10.30
CA TRP A 459 13.12 13.77 -10.50
C TRP A 459 12.88 14.21 -11.94
N THR A 460 13.82 13.95 -12.86
CA THR A 460 13.72 14.23 -14.30
C THR A 460 13.51 12.94 -15.09
N LYS A 461 12.29 12.40 -15.03
CA LYS A 461 11.95 11.07 -15.58
C LYS A 461 11.79 11.02 -17.10
N ASN A 462 11.48 12.14 -17.72
CA ASN A 462 11.29 12.28 -19.17
C ASN A 462 12.28 13.32 -19.69
N VAL A 463 13.14 12.92 -20.62
CA VAL A 463 14.23 13.78 -21.12
C VAL A 463 14.35 13.69 -22.64
N TYR A 464 15.00 14.69 -23.23
CA TYR A 464 15.27 14.73 -24.66
C TYR A 464 16.57 13.98 -24.98
N ALA A 465 16.60 13.25 -26.11
CA ALA A 465 17.87 12.80 -26.68
C ALA A 465 18.78 14.03 -26.91
N GLY A 466 20.06 13.94 -26.53
CA GLY A 466 20.99 15.07 -26.60
C GLY A 466 21.06 15.96 -25.36
N SER A 467 20.10 15.87 -24.43
CA SER A 467 20.15 16.65 -23.19
C SER A 467 21.08 16.03 -22.15
N THR A 468 21.45 16.83 -21.15
CA THR A 468 22.10 16.34 -19.92
C THR A 468 21.06 16.24 -18.82
N PHE A 469 21.05 15.13 -18.09
CA PHE A 469 20.23 14.98 -16.87
C PHE A 469 21.12 14.59 -15.68
N ASN A 470 20.65 14.90 -14.47
CA ASN A 470 21.50 14.96 -13.27
C ASN A 470 20.97 14.09 -12.13
N PRO A 471 21.00 12.75 -12.25
CA PRO A 471 20.58 11.86 -11.16
C PRO A 471 21.58 11.93 -10.00
N ILE A 472 21.11 11.66 -8.79
CA ILE A 472 21.93 11.56 -7.59
C ILE A 472 21.99 10.09 -7.17
N ALA A 473 23.20 9.56 -7.01
CA ALA A 473 23.45 8.24 -6.46
C ALA A 473 23.65 8.35 -4.94
N HIS A 474 22.79 7.69 -4.16
CA HIS A 474 22.89 7.56 -2.71
C HIS A 474 23.49 6.21 -2.34
N VAL A 475 24.43 6.19 -1.40
CA VAL A 475 25.01 4.99 -0.80
C VAL A 475 24.70 5.00 0.69
N ILE A 476 23.94 4.02 1.15
CA ILE A 476 23.58 3.83 2.55
C ILE A 476 24.29 2.57 3.06
N ASN A 477 25.05 2.71 4.15
CA ASN A 477 25.83 1.61 4.71
C ASN A 477 25.13 1.01 5.95
N ASP A 478 24.40 -0.08 5.76
CA ASP A 478 23.89 -0.95 6.83
C ASP A 478 24.52 -2.35 6.74
N ASP A 479 25.84 -2.41 6.49
CA ASP A 479 26.60 -3.66 6.36
C ASP A 479 26.36 -4.64 7.52
N GLU A 480 26.19 -5.92 7.19
CA GLU A 480 25.83 -6.98 8.15
C GLU A 480 26.94 -7.32 9.16
N HIS A 481 28.16 -6.87 8.91
CA HIS A 481 29.32 -7.04 9.78
C HIS A 481 29.70 -5.75 10.53
N PHE A 482 28.91 -4.69 10.39
CA PHE A 482 29.14 -3.40 11.05
C PHE A 482 30.40 -2.65 10.61
N GLU A 483 30.79 -2.84 9.34
CA GLU A 483 32.06 -2.33 8.78
C GLU A 483 31.90 -1.03 7.98
N ASP A 484 32.98 -0.25 7.95
CA ASP A 484 33.10 0.93 7.08
C ASP A 484 33.34 0.53 5.63
N LEU A 485 32.77 1.29 4.69
CA LEU A 485 33.03 1.14 3.26
C LEU A 485 34.17 2.04 2.81
N LYS A 486 35.17 1.46 2.14
CA LYS A 486 36.39 2.14 1.67
C LYS A 486 36.66 1.83 0.20
N ASP A 487 37.34 2.77 -0.47
CA ASP A 487 37.78 2.65 -1.86
C ASP A 487 36.63 2.36 -2.83
N LEU A 488 35.52 3.09 -2.63
CA LEU A 488 34.29 2.86 -3.35
C LEU A 488 34.35 3.38 -4.79
N LYS A 489 33.89 2.55 -5.73
CA LYS A 489 33.64 2.95 -7.12
C LYS A 489 32.28 2.43 -7.59
N MET A 490 31.60 3.20 -8.42
CA MET A 490 30.34 2.81 -9.04
C MET A 490 30.50 2.72 -10.55
N ILE A 491 30.14 1.58 -11.13
CA ILE A 491 30.00 1.44 -12.58
C ILE A 491 28.56 1.81 -12.94
N CYS A 492 28.40 2.87 -13.72
CA CYS A 492 27.10 3.38 -14.14
C CYS A 492 26.89 3.10 -15.63
N GLN A 493 25.73 2.56 -16.00
CA GLN A 493 25.40 2.22 -17.39
C GLN A 493 23.98 2.64 -17.73
N LEU A 494 23.75 3.02 -18.98
CA LEU A 494 22.41 3.24 -19.54
C LEU A 494 22.19 2.29 -20.70
N ARG A 495 21.10 1.53 -20.65
CA ARG A 495 20.75 0.54 -21.67
C ARG A 495 19.32 0.71 -22.15
N ASP A 496 19.07 0.43 -23.43
CA ASP A 496 17.71 0.38 -23.95
C ASP A 496 16.99 -0.94 -23.57
N LYS A 497 15.74 -1.12 -24.05
CA LYS A 497 14.96 -2.35 -23.82
C LYS A 497 15.56 -3.60 -24.46
N ALA A 498 16.43 -3.45 -25.47
CA ALA A 498 17.16 -4.55 -26.10
C ALA A 498 18.53 -4.80 -25.42
N HIS A 499 18.76 -4.18 -24.26
CA HIS A 499 20.00 -4.24 -23.48
C HIS A 499 21.24 -3.64 -24.16
N VAL A 500 21.03 -2.88 -25.24
CA VAL A 500 22.11 -2.18 -25.96
C VAL A 500 22.64 -1.06 -25.07
N LEU A 501 23.96 -1.05 -24.86
CA LEU A 501 24.65 -0.05 -24.06
C LEU A 501 24.77 1.26 -24.84
N VAL A 502 24.26 2.36 -24.27
CA VAL A 502 24.32 3.69 -24.89
C VAL A 502 25.13 4.71 -24.09
N TYR A 503 25.41 4.41 -22.82
CA TYR A 503 26.28 5.20 -21.95
C TYR A 503 26.93 4.28 -20.91
N THR A 504 28.19 4.52 -20.58
CA THR A 504 28.88 3.85 -19.46
C THR A 504 29.91 4.80 -18.85
N ASP A 505 30.08 4.72 -17.54
CA ASP A 505 31.12 5.46 -16.81
C ASP A 505 31.52 4.72 -15.53
N THR A 506 32.72 4.98 -15.03
CA THR A 506 33.20 4.51 -13.72
C THR A 506 33.46 5.70 -12.82
N ILE A 507 32.64 5.83 -11.78
CA ILE A 507 32.58 7.00 -10.92
C ILE A 507 33.20 6.66 -9.56
N ALA A 508 34.17 7.46 -9.12
CA ALA A 508 34.68 7.36 -7.75
C ALA A 508 33.62 7.83 -6.75
N MET A 509 33.40 7.04 -5.70
CA MET A 509 32.42 7.31 -4.64
C MET A 509 33.15 7.58 -3.31
N PRO A 510 32.63 8.45 -2.45
CA PRO A 510 33.22 8.72 -1.14
C PRO A 510 33.14 7.48 -0.24
N ASN A 511 34.11 7.31 0.66
CA ASN A 511 34.04 6.32 1.74
C ASN A 511 32.81 6.60 2.64
N VAL A 512 32.20 5.54 3.17
CA VAL A 512 30.98 5.65 3.98
C VAL A 512 31.14 4.86 5.27
N ALA A 513 31.17 5.56 6.40
CA ALA A 513 31.24 4.92 7.71
C ALA A 513 30.02 4.02 7.96
N TYR A 514 30.16 3.01 8.81
CA TYR A 514 29.04 2.16 9.21
C TYR A 514 27.86 2.99 9.74
N TYR A 515 26.65 2.62 9.34
CA TYR A 515 25.39 3.29 9.68
C TYR A 515 25.24 4.72 9.14
N SER A 516 26.14 5.17 8.26
CA SER A 516 26.10 6.47 7.60
C SER A 516 25.63 6.35 6.15
N SER A 517 25.57 7.49 5.45
CA SER A 517 25.26 7.57 4.03
C SER A 517 26.11 8.62 3.33
N ALA A 518 26.24 8.49 2.02
CA ALA A 518 26.84 9.50 1.17
C ALA A 518 26.09 9.59 -0.15
N GLN A 519 26.22 10.73 -0.84
CA GLN A 519 25.57 10.96 -2.12
C GLN A 519 26.52 11.60 -3.14
N LYS A 520 26.30 11.31 -4.42
CA LYS A 520 27.04 11.91 -5.55
C LYS A 520 26.07 12.28 -6.66
N GLN A 521 25.97 13.57 -6.97
CA GLN A 521 25.26 14.03 -8.17
C GLN A 521 26.09 13.73 -9.42
N LEU A 522 25.45 13.14 -10.42
CA LEU A 522 26.03 12.82 -11.72
C LEU A 522 25.60 13.86 -12.77
N GLN A 523 26.33 13.92 -13.88
CA GLN A 523 25.96 14.71 -15.07
C GLN A 523 26.03 13.79 -16.29
N ILE A 524 24.91 13.22 -16.71
CA ILE A 524 24.87 12.23 -17.80
C ILE A 524 24.41 12.94 -19.07
N LYS A 525 25.33 13.13 -20.02
CA LYS A 525 25.04 13.69 -21.34
C LYS A 525 24.57 12.61 -22.30
N LEU A 526 23.33 12.71 -22.76
CA LEU A 526 22.73 11.73 -23.67
C LEU A 526 23.17 11.93 -25.11
N PRO A 527 23.40 10.85 -25.88
CA PRO A 527 23.55 10.94 -27.33
C PRO A 527 22.33 11.59 -28.02
N VAL A 528 22.58 12.35 -29.10
CA VAL A 528 21.54 13.15 -29.80
C VAL A 528 20.59 12.33 -30.69
N ASN A 529 20.98 11.10 -31.05
CA ASN A 529 20.25 10.25 -32.01
C ASN A 529 19.58 9.04 -31.35
N LEU A 530 19.33 9.08 -30.04
CA LEU A 530 18.62 8.01 -29.35
C LEU A 530 17.17 7.91 -29.83
N ALA A 531 16.70 6.67 -29.97
CA ALA A 531 15.30 6.37 -30.27
C ALA A 531 14.41 6.66 -29.06
N SER A 532 13.17 7.07 -29.32
CA SER A 532 12.18 7.28 -28.27
C SER A 532 11.86 5.97 -27.55
N GLY A 533 11.97 5.95 -26.23
CA GLY A 533 11.71 4.73 -25.46
C GLY A 533 12.15 4.82 -24.00
N TYR A 534 11.89 3.75 -23.27
CA TYR A 534 12.41 3.59 -21.91
C TYR A 534 13.81 3.01 -21.96
N TYR A 535 14.70 3.60 -21.18
CA TYR A 535 16.06 3.15 -20.94
C TYR A 535 16.22 2.89 -19.44
N LYS A 536 17.08 1.94 -19.11
CA LYS A 536 17.40 1.57 -17.74
C LYS A 536 18.78 2.09 -17.37
N LEU A 537 18.83 3.01 -16.40
CA LEU A 537 20.05 3.45 -15.74
C LEU A 537 20.38 2.43 -14.65
N THR A 538 21.51 1.74 -14.74
CA THR A 538 21.98 0.79 -13.73
C THR A 538 23.24 1.33 -13.05
N GLY A 539 23.38 1.03 -11.76
CA GLY A 539 24.61 1.26 -11.02
C GLY A 539 25.02 -0.01 -10.29
N GLU A 540 26.32 -0.30 -10.31
CA GLU A 540 26.95 -1.39 -9.58
C GLU A 540 28.05 -0.80 -8.70
N LEU A 541 27.90 -0.92 -7.39
CA LEU A 541 28.80 -0.36 -6.38
C LEU A 541 29.82 -1.43 -5.94
N TRP A 542 31.09 -1.08 -6.03
CA TRP A 542 32.21 -1.93 -5.65
C TRP A 542 32.92 -1.38 -4.42
N SER A 543 33.28 -2.28 -3.49
CA SER A 543 34.11 -2.03 -2.31
C SER A 543 35.14 -3.15 -2.20
N GLY A 544 36.42 -2.83 -2.02
CA GLY A 544 37.47 -3.85 -1.86
C GLY A 544 37.52 -4.92 -2.97
N GLY A 545 37.18 -4.56 -4.21
CA GLY A 545 37.16 -5.49 -5.35
C GLY A 545 35.94 -6.42 -5.43
N LYS A 546 34.90 -6.21 -4.62
CA LYS A 546 33.63 -6.96 -4.67
C LYS A 546 32.45 -6.03 -4.92
N VAL A 547 31.43 -6.51 -5.63
CA VAL A 547 30.14 -5.83 -5.74
C VAL A 547 29.44 -5.95 -4.39
N VAL A 548 29.12 -4.80 -3.78
CA VAL A 548 28.40 -4.74 -2.49
C VAL A 548 26.96 -4.26 -2.64
N SER A 549 26.64 -3.60 -3.75
CA SER A 549 25.27 -3.17 -4.05
C SER A 549 25.06 -2.98 -5.55
N HIS A 550 23.82 -3.14 -6.00
CA HIS A 550 23.40 -2.76 -7.34
C HIS A 550 21.96 -2.23 -7.31
N ASN A 551 21.64 -1.27 -8.17
CA ASN A 551 20.28 -0.76 -8.32
C ASN A 551 20.07 -0.13 -9.70
N PHE A 552 18.83 0.05 -10.09
CA PHE A 552 18.47 0.64 -11.38
C PHE A 552 17.34 1.65 -11.27
N PHE A 553 17.17 2.46 -12.30
CA PHE A 553 16.06 3.39 -12.46
C PHE A 553 15.70 3.52 -13.94
N ASP A 554 14.41 3.53 -14.25
CA ASP A 554 13.94 3.66 -15.64
C ASP A 554 13.69 5.14 -15.98
N ILE A 555 14.19 5.57 -17.13
CA ILE A 555 14.04 6.91 -17.69
C ILE A 555 13.42 6.83 -19.09
N PHE A 556 12.51 7.73 -19.40
CA PHE A 556 12.00 7.88 -20.76
C PHE A 556 12.83 8.91 -21.52
N ILE A 557 13.35 8.50 -22.67
CA ILE A 557 14.10 9.37 -23.57
C ILE A 557 13.26 9.59 -24.81
N SER A 558 13.08 10.85 -25.20
CA SER A 558 12.40 11.26 -26.43
C SER A 558 13.42 11.49 -27.53
N GLY A 559 13.35 10.71 -28.60
CA GLY A 559 14.04 11.00 -29.86
C GLY A 559 13.38 12.14 -30.64
N LYS A 560 14.02 12.59 -31.72
CA LYS A 560 13.61 13.77 -32.51
C LYS A 560 12.19 13.68 -33.09
N GLN A 561 11.70 12.47 -33.37
CA GLN A 561 10.40 12.24 -34.03
C GLN A 561 9.21 12.18 -33.06
N PHE A 562 9.45 12.16 -31.74
CA PHE A 562 8.37 12.06 -30.76
C PHE A 562 7.44 13.28 -30.81
N ILE A 563 8.01 14.47 -31.02
CA ILE A 563 7.29 15.74 -31.13
C ILE A 563 7.35 16.21 -32.59
N PRO A 564 6.21 16.22 -33.30
CA PRO A 564 6.10 16.71 -34.66
C PRO A 564 6.54 18.17 -34.75
N GLN A 565 7.41 18.46 -35.72
CA GLN A 565 7.99 19.80 -35.89
C GLN A 565 6.99 20.82 -36.45
N SER A 566 5.93 20.37 -37.13
CA SER A 566 4.93 21.23 -37.77
C SER A 566 3.54 20.62 -37.60
N PRO A 567 2.77 21.02 -36.58
CA PRO A 567 1.39 20.54 -36.41
C PRO A 567 0.48 21.10 -37.51
N VAL A 568 -0.42 20.26 -38.01
CA VAL A 568 -1.48 20.68 -38.93
C VAL A 568 -2.68 21.14 -38.11
N LEU A 569 -3.12 22.39 -38.33
CA LEU A 569 -4.24 23.00 -37.62
C LEU A 569 -5.35 23.37 -38.60
N ASP A 570 -6.55 22.85 -38.37
CA ASP A 570 -7.74 23.14 -39.19
C ASP A 570 -8.30 24.55 -38.93
N ARG A 571 -8.01 25.12 -37.76
CA ARG A 571 -8.49 26.44 -37.30
C ARG A 571 -7.34 27.26 -36.76
N GLN A 572 -7.38 28.58 -37.00
CA GLN A 572 -6.35 29.47 -36.46
C GLN A 572 -6.52 29.67 -34.95
N VAL A 573 -5.40 29.68 -34.23
CA VAL A 573 -5.35 29.77 -32.77
C VAL A 573 -5.37 31.22 -32.29
N LEU A 574 -6.34 31.54 -31.45
CA LEU A 574 -6.39 32.78 -30.66
C LEU A 574 -6.02 32.47 -29.20
N VAL A 575 -5.19 33.31 -28.61
CA VAL A 575 -4.64 33.11 -27.26
C VAL A 575 -5.20 34.14 -26.30
N TYR A 576 -5.87 33.65 -25.26
CA TYR A 576 -6.23 34.44 -24.08
C TYR A 576 -5.28 34.10 -22.94
N ASP A 577 -4.22 34.89 -22.82
CA ASP A 577 -3.11 34.66 -21.91
C ASP A 577 -2.65 35.98 -21.30
N LYS A 578 -2.80 36.13 -19.98
CA LYS A 578 -2.37 37.33 -19.26
C LYS A 578 -0.88 37.32 -18.91
N GLY A 579 -0.25 36.14 -18.85
CA GLY A 579 1.13 35.96 -18.40
C GLY A 579 2.16 35.77 -19.52
N GLY A 580 1.72 35.67 -20.77
CA GLY A 580 2.58 35.44 -21.95
C GLY A 580 3.19 34.03 -22.03
N LYS A 581 2.95 33.19 -21.03
CA LYS A 581 3.53 31.85 -20.91
C LYS A 581 2.95 30.85 -21.90
N LEU A 582 1.64 30.93 -22.16
CA LEU A 582 1.01 30.12 -23.20
C LEU A 582 1.58 30.53 -24.55
N LYS A 583 1.65 31.84 -24.85
CA LYS A 583 2.24 32.32 -26.10
C LYS A 583 3.67 31.79 -26.30
N SER A 584 4.54 31.95 -25.29
CA SER A 584 5.92 31.45 -25.36
C SER A 584 5.99 29.93 -25.54
N SER A 585 5.07 29.19 -24.90
CA SER A 585 5.05 27.73 -25.04
C SER A 585 4.63 27.28 -26.44
N LEU A 586 3.63 27.95 -27.02
CA LEU A 586 3.19 27.69 -28.41
C LEU A 586 4.31 28.03 -29.42
N GLU A 587 5.05 29.12 -29.21
CA GLU A 587 6.19 29.49 -30.04
C GLU A 587 7.30 28.41 -30.00
N LYS A 588 7.64 27.89 -28.82
CA LYS A 588 8.61 26.79 -28.67
C LYS A 588 8.18 25.50 -29.39
N LEU A 589 6.87 25.27 -29.51
CA LEU A 589 6.30 24.10 -30.20
C LEU A 589 5.93 24.39 -31.67
N ASN A 590 6.39 25.52 -32.23
CA ASN A 590 6.09 25.96 -33.59
C ASN A 590 4.58 26.02 -33.92
N ILE A 591 3.75 26.39 -32.94
CA ILE A 591 2.31 26.57 -33.10
C ILE A 591 2.00 28.05 -33.40
N PRO A 592 1.54 28.38 -34.62
CA PRO A 592 1.17 29.76 -34.95
C PRO A 592 -0.03 30.21 -34.13
N SER A 593 0.09 31.35 -33.45
CA SER A 593 -0.98 31.90 -32.62
C SER A 593 -1.05 33.42 -32.68
N ARG A 594 -2.22 33.98 -32.37
CA ARG A 594 -2.46 35.43 -32.28
C ARG A 594 -3.14 35.77 -30.95
N PRO A 595 -2.86 36.94 -30.35
CA PRO A 595 -3.56 37.35 -29.13
C PRO A 595 -5.06 37.56 -29.41
N LEU A 596 -5.90 37.17 -28.45
CA LEU A 596 -7.31 37.47 -28.46
C LEU A 596 -7.53 38.92 -28.00
N THR A 597 -8.11 39.76 -28.86
CA THR A 597 -8.33 41.19 -28.58
C THR A 597 -9.75 41.50 -28.11
N SER A 598 -10.74 40.65 -28.40
CA SER A 598 -12.14 40.86 -28.00
C SER A 598 -12.91 39.54 -27.94
N TRP A 599 -13.77 39.39 -26.93
CA TRP A 599 -14.70 38.27 -26.77
C TRP A 599 -15.99 38.44 -27.59
N LYS A 600 -16.18 39.58 -28.26
CA LYS A 600 -17.36 39.85 -29.09
C LYS A 600 -17.13 39.34 -30.52
N ASN A 601 -18.15 38.73 -31.11
CA ASN A 601 -18.17 38.29 -32.52
C ASN A 601 -17.00 37.36 -32.90
N LEU A 602 -16.72 36.36 -32.05
CA LEU A 602 -15.66 35.37 -32.31
C LEU A 602 -15.95 34.57 -33.60
N PRO A 603 -14.97 34.42 -34.53
CA PRO A 603 -15.20 33.69 -35.76
C PRO A 603 -15.15 32.17 -35.53
N LEU A 604 -16.08 31.41 -36.13
CA LEU A 604 -16.17 29.96 -35.97
C LEU A 604 -14.99 29.18 -36.60
N ASN A 605 -14.24 29.80 -37.52
CA ASN A 605 -13.01 29.23 -38.08
C ASN A 605 -11.76 29.46 -37.20
N LYS A 606 -11.96 29.93 -35.96
CA LYS A 606 -10.92 30.07 -34.94
C LYS A 606 -11.17 29.10 -33.79
N VAL A 607 -10.09 28.77 -33.09
CA VAL A 607 -10.12 28.14 -31.78
C VAL A 607 -9.53 29.13 -30.77
N VAL A 608 -10.11 29.20 -29.56
CA VAL A 608 -9.58 30.02 -28.47
C VAL A 608 -8.87 29.12 -27.47
N ILE A 609 -7.66 29.48 -27.08
CA ILE A 609 -6.93 28.82 -25.99
C ILE A 609 -6.81 29.79 -24.82
N ILE A 610 -7.33 29.37 -23.66
CA ILE A 610 -7.23 30.07 -22.39
C ILE A 610 -6.02 29.50 -21.64
N GLY A 611 -5.04 30.35 -21.34
CA GLY A 611 -3.82 29.98 -20.62
C GLY A 611 -4.05 29.62 -19.15
N ASP A 612 -3.00 29.12 -18.52
CA ASP A 612 -3.00 28.82 -17.09
C ASP A 612 -3.45 30.03 -16.26
N ASN A 613 -4.41 29.83 -15.37
CA ASN A 613 -4.95 30.86 -14.48
C ASN A 613 -5.38 32.15 -15.21
N ALA A 614 -5.78 32.07 -16.48
CA ALA A 614 -6.25 33.22 -17.24
C ALA A 614 -7.75 33.49 -17.06
N ALA A 615 -8.53 32.57 -16.48
CA ALA A 615 -9.97 32.74 -16.28
C ALA A 615 -10.28 33.78 -15.18
N ASP A 616 -10.50 35.01 -15.62
CA ASP A 616 -10.62 36.19 -14.78
C ASP A 616 -12.01 36.83 -14.85
N ASN A 617 -12.17 37.99 -14.22
CA ASN A 617 -13.42 38.74 -14.22
C ASN A 617 -13.85 39.16 -15.64
N ALA A 618 -12.92 39.48 -16.54
CA ALA A 618 -13.25 39.87 -17.90
C ALA A 618 -13.84 38.68 -18.69
N LEU A 619 -13.30 37.47 -18.53
CA LEU A 619 -13.91 36.25 -19.07
C LEU A 619 -15.32 36.05 -18.52
N ALA A 620 -15.50 36.18 -17.20
CA ALA A 620 -16.80 36.01 -16.56
C ALA A 620 -17.85 37.02 -17.04
N GLN A 621 -17.45 38.29 -17.23
CA GLN A 621 -18.32 39.35 -17.74
C GLN A 621 -18.75 39.10 -19.20
N ASN A 622 -17.94 38.40 -19.99
CA ASN A 622 -18.25 38.04 -21.39
C ASN A 622 -18.88 36.65 -21.53
N ALA A 623 -19.33 36.04 -20.43
CA ALA A 623 -19.75 34.65 -20.44
C ALA A 623 -20.89 34.35 -21.43
N ALA A 624 -21.85 35.27 -21.60
CA ALA A 624 -22.93 35.11 -22.56
C ALA A 624 -22.43 35.00 -24.01
N SER A 625 -21.51 35.89 -24.42
CA SER A 625 -20.90 35.88 -25.75
C SER A 625 -20.06 34.61 -25.98
N ILE A 626 -19.35 34.15 -24.95
CA ILE A 626 -18.54 32.93 -25.01
C ILE A 626 -19.43 31.70 -25.17
N LYS A 627 -20.50 31.60 -24.38
CA LYS A 627 -21.48 30.51 -24.50
C LYS A 627 -22.17 30.51 -25.86
N ASP A 628 -22.54 31.69 -26.37
CA ASP A 628 -23.11 31.83 -27.72
C ASP A 628 -22.13 31.30 -28.79
N PHE A 629 -20.87 31.70 -28.73
CA PHE A 629 -19.81 31.20 -29.63
C PHE A 629 -19.70 29.67 -29.60
N ILE A 630 -19.60 29.07 -28.41
CA ILE A 630 -19.52 27.61 -28.26
C ILE A 630 -20.79 26.95 -28.82
N SER A 631 -21.98 27.44 -28.46
CA SER A 631 -23.25 26.84 -28.90
C SER A 631 -23.42 26.80 -30.43
N LYS A 632 -22.80 27.76 -31.14
CA LYS A 632 -22.78 27.86 -32.61
C LYS A 632 -21.71 27.00 -33.30
N GLY A 633 -20.88 26.26 -32.55
CA GLY A 633 -19.82 25.40 -33.10
C GLY A 633 -18.39 25.88 -32.82
N GLY A 634 -18.25 26.93 -32.01
CA GLY A 634 -16.95 27.40 -31.51
C GLY A 634 -16.27 26.36 -30.63
N ARG A 635 -14.94 26.38 -30.63
CA ARG A 635 -14.11 25.47 -29.84
C ARG A 635 -13.18 26.26 -28.94
N ILE A 636 -13.05 25.80 -27.69
CA ILE A 636 -12.16 26.38 -26.69
C ILE A 636 -11.31 25.28 -26.06
N LEU A 637 -10.02 25.54 -25.88
CA LEU A 637 -9.14 24.78 -24.99
C LEU A 637 -8.86 25.65 -23.77
N CYS A 638 -9.25 25.21 -22.59
CA CYS A 638 -8.91 25.86 -21.33
C CYS A 638 -7.87 25.01 -20.59
N LEU A 639 -6.68 25.58 -20.42
CA LEU A 639 -5.61 25.00 -19.63
C LEU A 639 -5.85 25.22 -18.13
N ARG A 640 -4.90 24.83 -17.29
CA ARG A 640 -5.05 24.69 -15.84
C ARG A 640 -5.59 25.94 -15.18
N GLN A 641 -6.68 25.80 -14.40
CA GLN A 641 -7.20 26.86 -13.54
C GLN A 641 -7.23 26.39 -12.08
N ASP A 642 -6.58 27.16 -11.21
CA ASP A 642 -6.67 26.99 -9.76
C ASP A 642 -8.08 27.32 -9.23
N SER A 643 -8.27 27.12 -7.93
CA SER A 643 -9.57 27.31 -7.27
C SER A 643 -10.16 28.71 -7.43
N ALA A 644 -9.34 29.76 -7.50
CA ALA A 644 -9.81 31.14 -7.61
C ALA A 644 -10.29 31.45 -9.04
N HIS A 645 -9.51 31.03 -10.04
CA HIS A 645 -9.83 31.26 -11.45
C HIS A 645 -10.97 30.36 -11.94
N ARG A 646 -11.16 29.18 -11.32
CA ARG A 646 -12.26 28.27 -11.66
C ARG A 646 -13.65 28.86 -11.41
N LEU A 647 -13.78 29.78 -10.45
CA LEU A 647 -15.05 30.49 -10.20
C LEU A 647 -15.51 31.27 -11.43
N ASN A 648 -14.57 31.88 -12.15
CA ASN A 648 -14.84 32.62 -13.38
C ASN A 648 -15.05 31.68 -14.56
N LEU A 649 -14.25 30.62 -14.66
CA LEU A 649 -14.44 29.57 -15.67
C LEU A 649 -15.85 28.96 -15.59
N ASN A 650 -16.36 28.70 -14.39
CA ASN A 650 -17.70 28.15 -14.19
C ASN A 650 -18.83 29.06 -14.72
N LYS A 651 -18.57 30.33 -15.04
CA LYS A 651 -19.56 31.23 -15.66
C LYS A 651 -19.81 30.89 -17.12
N ILE A 652 -18.85 30.25 -17.81
CA ILE A 652 -18.96 29.88 -19.22
C ILE A 652 -19.33 28.40 -19.43
N LEU A 653 -19.48 27.63 -18.36
CA LEU A 653 -19.86 26.21 -18.41
C LEU A 653 -21.35 26.02 -18.11
N ASP A 654 -21.94 24.97 -18.67
CA ASP A 654 -23.29 24.52 -18.29
C ASP A 654 -23.23 23.52 -17.13
N SER A 655 -22.22 22.65 -17.14
CA SER A 655 -21.93 21.72 -16.06
C SER A 655 -20.73 22.22 -15.27
N LYS A 656 -21.01 22.87 -14.13
CA LYS A 656 -19.98 23.48 -13.30
C LYS A 656 -19.01 22.44 -12.72
N LEU A 657 -17.78 22.89 -12.53
CA LEU A 657 -16.70 22.15 -11.91
C LEU A 657 -16.61 22.46 -10.43
N ALA A 658 -16.31 21.46 -9.61
CA ALA A 658 -16.01 21.61 -8.20
C ALA A 658 -14.49 21.57 -7.93
N ASN A 659 -14.09 22.22 -6.84
CA ASN A 659 -12.71 22.27 -6.36
C ASN A 659 -12.48 21.25 -5.26
N SER A 660 -11.25 20.74 -5.21
CA SER A 660 -10.70 20.14 -4.01
C SER A 660 -9.52 20.98 -3.53
N THR A 661 -9.39 21.14 -2.22
CA THR A 661 -8.20 21.71 -1.58
C THR A 661 -7.28 20.62 -1.04
N VAL A 662 -7.67 19.35 -1.15
CA VAL A 662 -6.91 18.21 -0.66
C VAL A 662 -5.70 18.01 -1.56
N ASP A 663 -4.52 18.08 -0.96
CA ASP A 663 -3.28 17.69 -1.63
C ASP A 663 -3.06 16.18 -1.47
N ILE A 664 -2.67 15.51 -2.56
CA ILE A 664 -2.45 14.07 -2.57
C ILE A 664 -1.35 13.62 -1.59
N ASP A 665 -0.36 14.47 -1.30
CA ASP A 665 0.74 14.15 -0.39
C ASP A 665 0.60 14.74 1.00
N HIS A 666 -0.60 15.19 1.36
CA HIS A 666 -0.83 15.63 2.72
C HIS A 666 -0.70 14.42 3.67
N PRO A 667 0.25 14.42 4.62
CA PRO A 667 0.61 13.22 5.39
C PRO A 667 -0.36 12.91 6.54
N VAL A 668 -1.32 13.79 6.81
CA VAL A 668 -2.26 13.64 7.93
C VAL A 668 -3.13 12.40 7.78
N TYR A 669 -3.31 11.74 8.91
CA TYR A 669 -4.21 10.62 9.09
C TYR A 669 -5.27 10.97 10.14
N PRO A 670 -6.56 10.70 9.91
CA PRO A 670 -7.14 10.15 8.68
C PRO A 670 -7.10 11.15 7.51
N VAL A 671 -6.98 10.64 6.27
CA VAL A 671 -7.05 11.43 5.03
C VAL A 671 -8.48 11.88 4.71
N SER A 672 -8.61 12.96 3.93
CA SER A 672 -9.91 13.46 3.48
C SER A 672 -10.63 12.45 2.58
N ALA A 673 -11.96 12.40 2.68
CA ALA A 673 -12.82 11.65 1.76
C ALA A 673 -12.98 12.34 0.38
N ASN A 674 -12.55 13.60 0.25
CA ASN A 674 -12.62 14.32 -1.01
C ASN A 674 -11.48 13.90 -1.94
N PRO A 675 -11.73 13.77 -3.26
CA PRO A 675 -10.69 13.45 -4.22
C PRO A 675 -9.58 14.52 -4.23
N PRO A 676 -8.31 14.15 -4.48
CA PRO A 676 -7.20 15.08 -4.44
C PRO A 676 -7.20 16.05 -5.64
N ARG A 677 -6.71 17.27 -5.40
CA ARG A 677 -6.56 18.34 -6.41
C ARG A 677 -5.48 18.04 -7.44
N ASN A 678 -4.40 17.40 -7.02
CA ASN A 678 -3.24 17.00 -7.83
C ASN A 678 -3.16 15.46 -7.96
N GLY A 679 -2.41 14.98 -8.95
CA GLY A 679 -2.32 13.55 -9.25
C GLY A 679 -1.05 13.17 -10.00
N TYR A 680 -0.50 12.00 -9.63
CA TYR A 680 0.75 11.41 -10.14
C TYR A 680 0.52 10.20 -11.06
N TYR A 681 -0.72 9.99 -11.49
CA TYR A 681 -1.05 8.91 -12.40
C TYR A 681 -2.36 9.22 -13.11
N ILE A 682 -2.28 9.52 -14.41
CA ILE A 682 -3.49 9.73 -15.21
C ILE A 682 -3.86 8.43 -15.90
N ASN A 683 -5.10 8.00 -15.70
CA ASN A 683 -5.72 6.96 -16.47
C ASN A 683 -6.36 7.60 -17.70
N TYR A 684 -5.90 7.24 -18.90
CA TYR A 684 -6.65 7.59 -20.11
C TYR A 684 -7.93 6.73 -20.15
N GLU A 685 -9.07 7.37 -20.41
CA GLU A 685 -10.33 6.68 -20.65
C GLU A 685 -10.48 6.33 -22.12
N ARG A 686 -9.73 6.98 -23.00
CA ARG A 686 -9.82 6.80 -24.45
C ARG A 686 -8.40 6.78 -25.03
N PRO A 687 -7.68 5.64 -25.00
CA PRO A 687 -6.28 5.57 -25.44
C PRO A 687 -6.09 6.02 -26.88
N ASP A 688 -7.04 5.66 -27.76
CA ASP A 688 -7.00 6.02 -29.18
C ASP A 688 -7.47 7.46 -29.44
N HIS A 689 -7.82 8.20 -28.38
CA HIS A 689 -8.21 9.60 -28.53
C HIS A 689 -7.01 10.42 -29.00
N PRO A 690 -7.18 11.34 -29.97
CA PRO A 690 -6.07 12.12 -30.54
C PRO A 690 -5.22 12.87 -29.50
N VAL A 691 -5.83 13.27 -28.37
CA VAL A 691 -5.13 13.90 -27.23
C VAL A 691 -3.97 13.04 -26.70
N PHE A 692 -4.08 11.71 -26.73
CA PHE A 692 -3.06 10.79 -26.24
C PHE A 692 -2.21 10.16 -27.36
N ALA A 693 -2.37 10.60 -28.61
CA ALA A 693 -1.61 10.04 -29.73
C ALA A 693 -0.09 10.11 -29.48
N GLY A 694 0.58 8.95 -29.54
CA GLY A 694 2.02 8.80 -29.28
C GLY A 694 2.43 8.83 -27.80
N VAL A 695 1.48 8.97 -26.88
CA VAL A 695 1.71 9.00 -25.42
C VAL A 695 1.18 7.70 -24.82
N THR A 696 2.05 6.97 -24.13
CA THR A 696 1.65 5.72 -23.47
C THR A 696 1.19 5.97 -22.03
N ARG A 697 0.53 4.97 -21.43
CA ARG A 697 0.12 5.00 -20.02
C ARG A 697 1.30 5.24 -19.07
N ALA A 698 2.45 4.64 -19.37
CA ALA A 698 3.65 4.79 -18.55
C ALA A 698 4.20 6.23 -18.60
N ASN A 699 3.98 6.95 -19.70
CA ASN A 699 4.36 8.36 -19.82
C ASN A 699 3.49 9.28 -18.96
N LEU A 700 2.29 8.85 -18.58
CA LEU A 700 1.30 9.64 -17.81
C LEU A 700 1.39 9.46 -16.28
N ARG A 701 2.45 8.80 -15.79
CA ARG A 701 2.69 8.64 -14.34
C ARG A 701 3.19 9.96 -13.76
N VAL A 702 4.49 10.25 -13.91
CA VAL A 702 5.09 11.48 -13.41
C VAL A 702 5.83 12.22 -14.52
N PHE A 703 5.90 13.53 -14.38
CA PHE A 703 6.64 14.41 -15.27
C PHE A 703 7.95 14.88 -14.61
N SER A 704 8.85 15.42 -15.42
CA SER A 704 10.16 15.92 -15.02
C SER A 704 10.05 17.20 -14.22
N ASP A 705 10.53 17.18 -12.98
CA ASP A 705 10.59 18.33 -12.07
C ASP A 705 11.24 19.55 -12.74
N TYR A 706 10.58 20.71 -12.61
CA TYR A 706 11.05 21.99 -13.14
C TYR A 706 11.60 22.93 -12.06
N SER A 707 11.54 22.53 -10.79
CA SER A 707 11.92 23.37 -9.66
C SER A 707 13.39 23.21 -9.25
N GLY A 708 14.06 22.15 -9.70
CA GLY A 708 15.42 21.81 -9.28
C GLY A 708 15.45 21.17 -7.89
N TRP A 709 14.36 20.51 -7.51
CA TRP A 709 14.18 19.98 -6.16
C TRP A 709 15.10 18.78 -5.88
N SER A 710 15.51 18.63 -4.63
CA SER A 710 16.21 17.43 -4.13
C SER A 710 15.67 16.96 -2.78
N GLU A 711 15.91 15.70 -2.44
CA GLU A 711 15.36 15.03 -1.24
C GLU A 711 15.68 15.73 0.07
N ASN A 712 16.79 16.46 0.15
CA ASN A 712 17.20 17.21 1.34
C ASN A 712 16.45 18.54 1.52
N GLN A 713 15.68 18.98 0.52
CA GLN A 713 14.91 20.21 0.59
C GLN A 713 13.53 19.98 1.21
N LYS A 714 13.02 21.03 1.89
CA LYS A 714 11.64 21.02 2.39
C LYS A 714 10.65 21.04 1.22
N GLY A 715 9.43 20.59 1.48
CA GLY A 715 8.37 20.50 0.47
C GLY A 715 8.45 19.22 -0.37
N MET A 716 7.87 19.28 -1.55
CA MET A 716 7.70 18.16 -2.48
C MET A 716 8.21 18.57 -3.88
N PRO A 717 8.69 17.62 -4.70
CA PRO A 717 9.09 17.91 -6.07
C PRO A 717 7.88 18.25 -6.96
N GLU A 718 8.07 19.11 -7.97
CA GLU A 718 7.02 19.51 -8.91
C GLU A 718 6.93 18.50 -10.07
N ILE A 719 6.52 17.26 -9.77
CA ILE A 719 6.53 16.12 -10.71
C ILE A 719 5.15 15.68 -11.18
N TYR A 720 4.07 16.29 -10.67
CA TYR A 720 2.72 15.83 -10.98
C TYR A 720 2.24 16.29 -12.35
N PRO A 721 1.74 15.37 -13.20
CA PRO A 721 1.09 15.73 -14.44
C PRO A 721 -0.16 16.57 -14.22
N VAL A 722 -0.91 16.30 -13.14
CA VAL A 722 -2.09 17.08 -12.75
C VAL A 722 -1.76 17.91 -11.54
N LYS A 723 -1.89 19.24 -11.68
CA LYS A 723 -1.71 20.18 -10.56
C LYS A 723 -3.04 20.70 -10.04
N ASP A 724 -4.00 21.02 -10.91
CA ASP A 724 -5.34 21.49 -10.52
C ASP A 724 -6.44 20.76 -11.30
N GLY A 725 -6.62 19.48 -11.01
CA GLY A 725 -7.75 18.70 -11.50
C GLY A 725 -9.08 19.15 -10.87
N PHE A 726 -10.15 18.49 -11.29
CA PHE A 726 -11.50 18.91 -10.95
C PHE A 726 -12.47 17.74 -10.90
N THR A 727 -13.64 17.98 -10.30
CA THR A 727 -14.81 17.09 -10.36
C THR A 727 -15.99 17.86 -10.92
N LEU A 728 -17.09 17.17 -11.24
CA LEU A 728 -18.35 17.83 -11.61
C LEU A 728 -19.15 18.17 -10.34
N GLU A 729 -19.67 19.40 -10.25
CA GLU A 729 -20.47 19.87 -9.11
C GLU A 729 -21.81 19.11 -9.03
N ASN A 730 -22.46 18.88 -10.17
CA ASN A 730 -23.69 18.10 -10.28
C ASN A 730 -23.43 16.77 -11.02
N ARG A 731 -23.95 15.68 -10.45
CA ARG A 731 -23.87 14.32 -10.99
C ARG A 731 -24.46 14.19 -12.41
N ASP A 732 -25.50 14.95 -12.74
CA ASP A 732 -26.10 14.91 -14.09
C ASP A 732 -25.24 15.60 -15.16
N GLY A 733 -24.20 16.36 -14.76
CA GLY A 733 -23.25 16.99 -15.68
C GLY A 733 -22.39 16.01 -16.49
N VAL A 734 -22.41 14.72 -16.16
CA VAL A 734 -21.78 13.70 -17.01
C VAL A 734 -22.52 13.53 -18.36
N SER A 735 -23.79 13.93 -18.42
CA SER A 735 -24.64 13.78 -19.62
C SER A 735 -24.18 14.61 -20.83
N ASN A 736 -23.29 15.57 -20.64
CA ASN A 736 -22.71 16.41 -21.69
C ASN A 736 -21.18 16.55 -21.55
N THR A 737 -20.53 15.70 -20.75
CA THR A 737 -19.09 15.73 -20.51
C THR A 737 -18.43 14.43 -20.97
N ALA A 738 -17.51 14.52 -21.93
CA ALA A 738 -16.60 13.43 -22.28
C ALA A 738 -15.38 13.47 -21.35
N ILE A 739 -15.27 12.49 -20.44
CA ILE A 739 -14.05 12.32 -19.64
C ILE A 739 -12.99 11.64 -20.52
N LEU A 740 -11.86 12.31 -20.70
CA LEU A 740 -10.75 11.82 -21.54
C LEU A 740 -9.66 11.19 -20.68
N GLY A 741 -9.37 11.78 -19.52
CA GLY A 741 -8.46 11.21 -18.53
C GLY A 741 -8.83 11.61 -17.11
N ASN A 742 -8.71 10.67 -16.20
CA ASN A 742 -9.08 10.78 -14.79
C ASN A 742 -7.98 10.18 -13.90
N TYR A 743 -8.09 10.38 -12.59
CA TYR A 743 -7.11 9.96 -11.61
C TYR A 743 -7.71 9.86 -10.21
N GLY A 744 -6.90 9.40 -9.27
CA GLY A 744 -7.28 9.25 -7.86
C GLY A 744 -8.12 8.00 -7.60
N SER A 745 -8.46 7.79 -6.31
CA SER A 745 -9.25 6.64 -5.88
C SER A 745 -10.60 6.62 -6.62
N GLY A 746 -10.93 5.48 -7.23
CA GLY A 746 -12.17 5.29 -7.98
C GLY A 746 -12.28 6.12 -9.26
N LEU A 747 -11.19 6.74 -9.72
CA LEU A 747 -11.17 7.62 -10.89
C LEU A 747 -12.10 8.84 -10.76
N GLN A 748 -12.28 9.31 -9.52
CA GLN A 748 -13.23 10.39 -9.19
C GLN A 748 -12.78 11.77 -9.65
N ALA A 749 -11.47 11.99 -9.77
CA ALA A 749 -10.92 13.27 -10.19
C ALA A 749 -10.63 13.26 -11.69
N ILE A 750 -10.89 14.38 -12.36
CA ILE A 750 -10.75 14.54 -13.81
C ILE A 750 -9.48 15.35 -14.08
N ALA A 751 -8.60 14.80 -14.92
CA ALA A 751 -7.42 15.48 -15.43
C ALA A 751 -7.75 16.26 -16.70
N VAL A 752 -8.46 15.61 -17.63
CA VAL A 752 -8.84 16.17 -18.92
C VAL A 752 -10.27 15.72 -19.28
N ALA A 753 -11.10 16.67 -19.67
CA ALA A 753 -12.45 16.40 -20.18
C ALA A 753 -12.83 17.38 -21.27
N GLU A 754 -13.91 17.07 -21.98
CA GLU A 754 -14.53 17.96 -22.96
C GLU A 754 -16.03 18.10 -22.65
N GLN A 755 -16.48 19.34 -22.44
CA GLN A 755 -17.91 19.62 -22.27
C GLN A 755 -18.53 20.12 -23.57
N PHE A 756 -19.67 19.56 -23.92
CA PHE A 756 -20.41 19.88 -25.14
C PHE A 756 -21.52 20.87 -24.82
N ILE A 757 -21.53 21.99 -25.55
CA ILE A 757 -22.53 23.06 -25.42
C ILE A 757 -23.02 23.38 -26.83
N GLY A 758 -24.29 23.06 -27.12
CA GLY A 758 -24.85 23.18 -28.47
C GLY A 758 -24.06 22.37 -29.49
N LYS A 759 -23.58 23.04 -30.55
CA LYS A 759 -22.78 22.42 -31.63
C LYS A 759 -21.26 22.43 -31.38
N GLY A 760 -20.80 23.17 -30.38
CA GLY A 760 -19.39 23.32 -30.04
C GLY A 760 -19.03 22.63 -28.73
N SER A 761 -17.83 22.91 -28.24
CA SER A 761 -17.33 22.34 -26.99
C SER A 761 -16.19 23.15 -26.39
N ILE A 762 -15.92 22.86 -25.13
CA ILE A 762 -14.74 23.32 -24.39
C ILE A 762 -13.98 22.12 -23.85
N VAL A 763 -12.71 21.99 -24.26
CA VAL A 763 -11.75 21.05 -23.68
C VAL A 763 -11.16 21.70 -22.43
N LEU A 764 -11.18 20.97 -21.32
CA LEU A 764 -10.76 21.39 -20.00
C LEU A 764 -9.57 20.53 -19.56
N SER A 765 -8.47 21.15 -19.16
CA SER A 765 -7.28 20.46 -18.66
C SER A 765 -6.83 21.02 -17.31
N GLY A 766 -6.67 20.15 -16.32
CA GLY A 766 -6.05 20.44 -15.02
C GLY A 766 -4.54 20.17 -14.98
N MET A 767 -3.95 19.85 -16.15
CA MET A 767 -2.56 19.39 -16.25
C MET A 767 -1.54 20.52 -16.18
N ASP A 768 -0.37 20.25 -15.60
CA ASP A 768 0.76 21.18 -15.55
C ASP A 768 1.65 21.04 -16.79
N LEU A 769 1.20 21.65 -17.89
CA LEU A 769 1.89 21.57 -19.19
C LEU A 769 2.83 22.76 -19.41
N LEU A 770 2.38 23.99 -19.14
CA LEU A 770 3.14 25.19 -19.49
C LEU A 770 4.43 25.36 -18.68
N ASN A 771 4.50 24.88 -17.42
CA ASN A 771 5.75 24.92 -16.65
C ASN A 771 6.83 24.01 -17.22
N ARG A 772 6.45 23.04 -18.05
CA ARG A 772 7.33 21.96 -18.51
C ARG A 772 7.76 22.12 -19.96
N THR A 773 7.37 23.21 -20.61
CA THR A 773 7.63 23.40 -22.03
C THR A 773 9.12 23.48 -22.35
N GLY A 774 9.61 22.54 -23.16
CA GLY A 774 11.02 22.38 -23.51
C GLY A 774 11.85 21.64 -22.47
N LEU A 775 11.23 21.14 -21.39
CA LEU A 775 11.86 20.35 -20.34
C LEU A 775 11.37 18.90 -20.39
N ASP A 776 10.05 18.70 -20.42
CA ASP A 776 9.43 17.37 -20.41
C ASP A 776 8.81 17.08 -21.80
N PRO A 777 9.37 16.14 -22.58
CA PRO A 777 8.86 15.83 -23.91
C PRO A 777 7.44 15.26 -23.94
N VAL A 778 6.98 14.63 -22.85
CA VAL A 778 5.62 14.09 -22.76
C VAL A 778 4.63 15.23 -22.56
N ALA A 779 4.94 16.19 -21.69
CA ALA A 779 4.11 17.38 -21.49
C ALA A 779 3.99 18.19 -22.78
N ASP A 780 5.11 18.37 -23.51
CA ASP A 780 5.13 19.05 -24.81
C ASP A 780 4.27 18.33 -25.86
N ARG A 781 4.39 17.00 -25.95
CA ARG A 781 3.56 16.17 -26.84
C ARG A 781 2.07 16.30 -26.52
N LEU A 782 1.69 16.31 -25.24
CA LEU A 782 0.29 16.44 -24.82
C LEU A 782 -0.27 17.83 -25.11
N LEU A 783 0.50 18.90 -24.88
CA LEU A 783 0.09 20.26 -25.23
C LEU A 783 -0.17 20.36 -26.74
N LEU A 784 0.74 19.86 -27.57
CA LEU A 784 0.59 19.81 -29.02
C LEU A 784 -0.67 19.05 -29.44
N ASN A 785 -0.89 17.87 -28.87
CA ASN A 785 -2.07 17.05 -29.19
C ASN A 785 -3.38 17.73 -28.78
N LEU A 786 -3.44 18.38 -27.61
CA LEU A 786 -4.62 19.12 -27.15
C LEU A 786 -4.96 20.28 -28.08
N VAL A 787 -3.95 21.06 -28.51
CA VAL A 787 -4.15 22.16 -29.46
C VAL A 787 -4.65 21.64 -30.81
N THR A 788 -3.99 20.60 -31.33
CA THR A 788 -4.33 20.00 -32.61
C THR A 788 -5.75 19.44 -32.60
N TYR A 789 -6.10 18.65 -31.58
CA TYR A 789 -7.44 18.10 -31.38
C TYR A 789 -8.50 19.20 -31.29
N THR A 790 -8.28 20.23 -30.48
CA THR A 790 -9.27 21.32 -30.32
C THR A 790 -9.44 22.15 -31.59
N SER A 791 -8.40 22.24 -32.43
CA SER A 791 -8.47 22.92 -33.72
C SER A 791 -9.27 22.14 -34.77
N ALA A 792 -9.41 20.82 -34.63
CA ALA A 792 -9.95 19.92 -35.64
C ALA A 792 -11.43 20.22 -35.97
N ASN A 793 -11.79 20.03 -37.24
CA ASN A 793 -13.18 20.24 -37.68
C ASN A 793 -14.14 19.11 -37.30
N ALA A 794 -13.62 17.91 -37.05
CA ALA A 794 -14.38 16.71 -36.74
C ALA A 794 -13.69 15.87 -35.66
N GLY A 795 -14.30 14.77 -35.21
CA GLY A 795 -13.72 13.85 -34.23
C GLY A 795 -14.07 14.14 -32.77
N HIS A 796 -14.83 15.21 -32.50
CA HIS A 796 -15.34 15.53 -31.16
C HIS A 796 -16.58 14.70 -30.82
N VAL A 797 -16.39 13.65 -30.01
CA VAL A 797 -17.45 12.69 -29.68
C VAL A 797 -17.70 12.64 -28.18
N LEU A 798 -18.96 12.83 -27.78
CA LEU A 798 -19.36 12.84 -26.37
C LEU A 798 -19.19 11.47 -25.68
N TYR A 799 -19.66 10.38 -26.29
CA TYR A 799 -19.58 9.04 -25.70
C TYR A 799 -18.83 8.06 -26.61
N GLN A 800 -18.02 7.19 -26.00
CA GLN A 800 -17.42 6.08 -26.73
C GLN A 800 -18.50 5.10 -27.18
N ALA A 801 -18.35 4.58 -28.41
CA ALA A 801 -19.26 3.56 -28.91
C ALA A 801 -18.93 2.21 -28.25
N ILE A 802 -19.91 1.60 -27.61
CA ILE A 802 -19.86 0.25 -27.05
C ILE A 802 -20.25 -0.71 -28.17
N THR A 803 -19.24 -1.32 -28.80
CA THR A 803 -19.40 -2.22 -29.95
C THR A 803 -19.53 -3.70 -29.56
N GLY A 804 -19.27 -4.04 -28.30
CA GLY A 804 -19.43 -5.39 -27.73
C GLY A 804 -20.12 -5.36 -26.36
N PRO A 805 -20.36 -6.52 -25.73
CA PRO A 805 -20.92 -6.60 -24.39
C PRO A 805 -20.04 -5.89 -23.35
N ILE A 806 -20.69 -5.23 -22.39
CA ILE A 806 -20.05 -4.74 -21.17
C ILE A 806 -20.06 -5.90 -20.17
N ILE A 807 -18.89 -6.41 -19.81
CA ILE A 807 -18.71 -7.42 -18.79
C ILE A 807 -18.36 -6.71 -17.48
N TRP A 808 -19.33 -6.62 -16.58
CA TRP A 808 -19.17 -5.87 -15.34
C TRP A 808 -18.14 -6.54 -14.42
N GLY A 809 -17.19 -5.77 -13.90
CA GLY A 809 -16.02 -6.28 -13.16
C GLY A 809 -14.83 -6.65 -14.06
N ASP A 810 -15.01 -6.65 -15.39
CA ASP A 810 -13.93 -6.60 -16.37
C ASP A 810 -13.75 -5.15 -16.84
N TYR A 811 -12.79 -4.46 -16.21
CA TYR A 811 -12.59 -3.03 -16.34
C TYR A 811 -12.28 -2.58 -17.78
N GLU A 812 -11.73 -3.45 -18.63
CA GLU A 812 -11.47 -3.09 -20.03
C GLU A 812 -12.78 -2.75 -20.77
N THR A 813 -13.81 -3.58 -20.57
CA THR A 813 -15.10 -3.44 -21.25
C THR A 813 -15.94 -2.29 -20.67
N GLU A 814 -15.57 -1.81 -19.49
CA GLU A 814 -16.16 -0.63 -18.83
C GLU A 814 -15.46 0.68 -19.23
N LYS A 815 -14.54 0.66 -20.20
CA LYS A 815 -13.86 1.87 -20.64
C LYS A 815 -14.83 2.89 -21.24
N GLY A 816 -14.67 4.15 -20.84
CA GLY A 816 -15.45 5.27 -21.41
C GLY A 816 -16.87 5.41 -20.86
N ILE A 817 -17.28 4.53 -19.92
CA ILE A 817 -18.47 4.72 -19.08
C ILE A 817 -18.04 5.22 -17.69
N VAL A 818 -18.88 6.04 -17.04
CA VAL A 818 -18.62 6.49 -15.66
C VAL A 818 -19.30 5.51 -14.71
N THR A 819 -18.52 4.73 -13.96
CA THR A 819 -19.02 3.59 -13.15
C THR A 819 -18.60 3.63 -11.68
N ASP A 820 -18.15 4.77 -11.14
CA ASP A 820 -17.87 4.92 -9.69
C ASP A 820 -19.01 5.68 -8.97
N TYR A 821 -18.76 6.27 -7.79
CA TYR A 821 -19.68 7.04 -6.93
C TYR A 821 -20.78 7.83 -7.68
N TYR A 822 -20.43 8.47 -8.80
CA TYR A 822 -21.37 9.24 -9.63
C TYR A 822 -22.49 8.39 -10.26
N SER A 823 -22.19 7.14 -10.57
CA SER A 823 -23.07 6.16 -11.21
C SER A 823 -23.90 5.37 -10.21
N GLY A 824 -23.43 5.17 -8.98
CA GLY A 824 -24.05 4.26 -8.00
C GLY A 824 -23.75 2.77 -8.21
N PHE A 825 -22.92 2.40 -9.21
CA PHE A 825 -22.48 1.02 -9.46
C PHE A 825 -21.27 0.65 -8.60
N LEU A 826 -21.50 -0.02 -7.48
CA LEU A 826 -20.41 -0.52 -6.64
C LEU A 826 -19.84 -1.83 -7.20
N VAL A 827 -18.52 -1.97 -7.28
CA VAL A 827 -17.88 -3.25 -7.63
C VAL A 827 -18.39 -4.36 -6.72
N ASN A 828 -18.77 -5.49 -7.31
CA ASN A 828 -18.98 -6.73 -6.58
C ASN A 828 -17.68 -7.53 -6.58
N SER A 829 -17.29 -8.04 -5.42
CA SER A 829 -16.14 -8.91 -5.27
C SER A 829 -16.59 -10.29 -4.82
N THR A 830 -16.18 -11.33 -5.54
CA THR A 830 -16.52 -12.72 -5.22
C THR A 830 -15.28 -13.40 -4.62
N PRO A 831 -15.43 -14.18 -3.53
CA PRO A 831 -14.32 -14.95 -2.98
C PRO A 831 -13.86 -16.03 -3.96
N ARG A 832 -12.55 -16.14 -4.15
CA ARG A 832 -11.89 -17.27 -4.81
C ARG A 832 -11.43 -18.22 -3.71
N LEU A 833 -12.14 -19.33 -3.56
CA LEU A 833 -11.86 -20.36 -2.56
C LEU A 833 -11.65 -21.70 -3.27
N PRO A 834 -10.64 -22.49 -2.88
CA PRO A 834 -10.59 -23.91 -3.24
C PRO A 834 -11.82 -24.68 -2.75
N ASP A 835 -12.20 -25.76 -3.42
CA ASP A 835 -13.42 -26.53 -3.12
C ASP A 835 -13.45 -27.06 -1.67
N ASN A 836 -12.30 -27.47 -1.14
CA ASN A 836 -12.14 -27.93 0.24
C ASN A 836 -12.30 -26.79 1.28
N PHE A 837 -12.21 -25.53 0.86
CA PHE A 837 -12.46 -24.35 1.70
C PHE A 837 -13.92 -23.94 1.72
N VAL A 838 -14.62 -24.07 0.58
CA VAL A 838 -16.05 -23.72 0.48
C VAL A 838 -16.89 -24.53 1.48
N SER A 839 -16.57 -25.82 1.68
CA SER A 839 -17.26 -26.68 2.66
C SER A 839 -17.02 -26.26 4.11
N LYS A 840 -15.85 -25.67 4.43
CA LYS A 840 -15.48 -25.21 5.78
C LYS A 840 -15.91 -23.77 6.07
N ARG A 841 -15.98 -22.94 5.01
CA ARG A 841 -16.31 -21.51 5.07
C ARG A 841 -17.28 -21.19 3.94
N PRO A 842 -18.59 -21.49 4.10
CA PRO A 842 -19.58 -21.20 3.08
C PRO A 842 -19.64 -19.70 2.80
N ILE A 843 -19.97 -19.34 1.56
CA ILE A 843 -20.14 -17.94 1.17
C ILE A 843 -21.45 -17.44 1.78
N VAL A 844 -21.36 -16.40 2.61
CA VAL A 844 -22.51 -15.73 3.21
C VAL A 844 -22.74 -14.40 2.50
N VAL A 845 -23.95 -14.15 2.05
CA VAL A 845 -24.35 -12.87 1.45
C VAL A 845 -25.03 -12.01 2.50
N THR A 846 -24.47 -10.84 2.78
CA THR A 846 -25.05 -9.92 3.78
C THR A 846 -26.26 -9.19 3.23
N ARG A 847 -27.05 -8.55 4.11
CA ARG A 847 -28.19 -7.70 3.72
C ARG A 847 -27.77 -6.55 2.79
N GLU A 848 -26.56 -6.04 2.95
CA GLU A 848 -25.97 -5.00 2.11
C GLU A 848 -25.42 -5.54 0.77
N GLY A 849 -25.50 -6.86 0.54
CA GLY A 849 -25.07 -7.54 -0.68
C GLY A 849 -23.59 -7.91 -0.72
N TYR A 850 -22.88 -7.91 0.41
CA TYR A 850 -21.48 -8.34 0.45
C TYR A 850 -21.39 -9.87 0.47
N GLN A 851 -20.50 -10.44 -0.34
CA GLN A 851 -20.21 -11.88 -0.31
C GLN A 851 -19.00 -12.11 0.60
N LEU A 852 -19.14 -12.90 1.67
CA LEU A 852 -18.12 -13.13 2.68
C LEU A 852 -17.86 -14.63 2.87
N ALA A 853 -16.62 -15.06 2.70
CA ALA A 853 -16.19 -16.43 3.01
C ALA A 853 -16.30 -16.70 4.53
N GLY A 854 -17.20 -17.60 4.93
CA GLY A 854 -17.47 -17.94 6.32
C GLY A 854 -18.14 -16.82 7.13
N GLY A 855 -18.74 -15.81 6.47
CA GLY A 855 -19.47 -14.71 7.12
C GLY A 855 -18.61 -13.69 7.88
N SER A 856 -17.29 -13.88 7.97
CA SER A 856 -16.40 -12.96 8.69
C SER A 856 -16.08 -11.71 7.88
N ARG A 857 -16.22 -10.57 8.53
CA ARG A 857 -15.88 -9.24 8.00
C ARG A 857 -14.39 -8.88 8.13
N ALA A 858 -13.66 -9.52 9.05
CA ALA A 858 -12.43 -8.95 9.63
C ALA A 858 -11.08 -9.62 9.24
N GLY A 859 -11.04 -10.57 8.30
CA GLY A 859 -9.86 -11.46 8.19
C GLY A 859 -9.08 -11.51 6.86
N PHE A 860 -9.56 -10.96 5.75
CA PHE A 860 -9.02 -11.41 4.44
C PHE A 860 -7.73 -10.67 4.00
N ASN A 861 -7.47 -9.44 4.47
CA ASN A 861 -6.17 -8.76 4.26
C ASN A 861 -5.04 -9.39 5.08
N THR A 862 -5.40 -9.99 6.21
CA THR A 862 -4.49 -10.67 7.13
C THR A 862 -4.43 -12.18 6.87
N HIS A 863 -5.32 -12.73 6.03
CA HIS A 863 -5.32 -14.13 5.60
C HIS A 863 -5.18 -14.19 4.07
N PRO A 864 -3.95 -14.07 3.52
CA PRO A 864 -3.69 -14.17 2.10
C PRO A 864 -4.19 -15.46 1.44
N GLY A 865 -4.45 -16.53 2.20
CA GLY A 865 -5.15 -17.72 1.69
C GLY A 865 -6.63 -17.52 1.33
N ILE A 866 -7.25 -16.37 1.61
CA ILE A 866 -8.65 -16.08 1.26
C ILE A 866 -8.69 -14.76 0.48
N GLN A 867 -8.88 -14.83 -0.83
CA GLN A 867 -8.78 -13.67 -1.72
C GLN A 867 -10.07 -13.46 -2.53
N TYR A 868 -10.38 -12.21 -2.87
CA TYR A 868 -11.55 -11.81 -3.63
C TYR A 868 -11.13 -11.08 -4.90
N VAL A 869 -11.88 -11.28 -5.96
CA VAL A 869 -11.65 -10.61 -7.25
C VAL A 869 -12.93 -9.92 -7.72
N ALA A 870 -12.78 -8.88 -8.53
CA ALA A 870 -13.92 -8.20 -9.15
C ALA A 870 -14.73 -9.17 -10.01
N ASN A 871 -16.05 -9.12 -9.87
CA ASN A 871 -17.01 -9.89 -10.66
C ASN A 871 -18.40 -9.26 -10.56
N GLY A 872 -18.80 -8.49 -11.57
CA GLY A 872 -20.07 -7.77 -11.62
C GLY A 872 -20.09 -6.43 -10.89
N ARG A 873 -21.20 -5.71 -11.06
CA ARG A 873 -21.51 -4.47 -10.32
C ARG A 873 -22.85 -4.57 -9.61
N ARG A 874 -22.97 -3.93 -8.45
CA ARG A 874 -24.21 -3.83 -7.67
C ARG A 874 -24.83 -2.45 -7.83
N PRO A 875 -26.16 -2.34 -8.04
CA PRO A 875 -26.84 -1.06 -8.00
C PRO A 875 -26.97 -0.59 -6.55
N TRP A 876 -25.87 -0.08 -5.98
CA TRP A 876 -25.72 0.10 -4.53
C TRP A 876 -26.09 1.51 -4.06
N GLY A 877 -25.95 2.51 -4.94
CA GLY A 877 -26.07 3.93 -4.62
C GLY A 877 -27.42 4.39 -4.04
N PRO A 878 -27.43 5.56 -3.37
CA PRO A 878 -26.29 6.46 -3.16
C PRO A 878 -25.42 6.07 -1.95
N TYR A 879 -24.10 6.26 -2.07
CA TYR A 879 -23.12 6.03 -1.01
C TYR A 879 -22.04 7.12 -1.03
N VAL A 880 -21.27 7.28 0.05
CA VAL A 880 -20.04 8.09 0.12
C VAL A 880 -18.85 7.19 0.47
N GLN A 881 -17.63 7.64 0.23
CA GLN A 881 -16.45 6.92 0.72
C GLN A 881 -16.11 7.41 2.14
N THR A 882 -15.79 6.49 3.05
CA THR A 882 -15.20 6.80 4.35
C THR A 882 -13.69 7.01 4.22
N PHE A 883 -13.05 7.32 5.35
CA PHE A 883 -11.60 7.21 5.47
C PHE A 883 -11.12 5.81 5.05
N GLY A 884 -10.05 5.72 4.24
CA GLY A 884 -9.56 4.45 3.68
C GLY A 884 -10.41 3.92 2.52
N GLY A 885 -11.38 4.70 2.05
CA GLY A 885 -12.13 4.44 0.84
C GLY A 885 -13.29 3.47 1.00
N GLN A 886 -13.82 3.17 2.20
CA GLN A 886 -14.94 2.22 2.31
C GLN A 886 -16.26 2.85 1.84
N PRO A 887 -17.10 2.14 1.08
CA PRO A 887 -18.42 2.65 0.74
C PRO A 887 -19.31 2.64 1.99
N LYS A 888 -19.77 3.83 2.40
CA LYS A 888 -20.76 4.03 3.46
C LYS A 888 -22.06 4.56 2.88
N MET A 889 -23.16 3.96 3.30
CA MET A 889 -24.50 4.36 2.87
C MET A 889 -24.84 5.75 3.42
N LEU A 890 -25.61 6.52 2.65
CA LEU A 890 -26.16 7.78 3.15
C LEU A 890 -27.32 7.56 4.13
N THR A 891 -28.04 6.44 4.01
CA THR A 891 -29.13 6.05 4.92
C THR A 891 -29.14 4.53 5.16
N ASP A 892 -29.29 4.11 6.42
CA ASP A 892 -29.26 2.69 6.81
C ASP A 892 -30.62 1.98 6.69
N SER A 893 -31.67 2.71 6.28
CA SER A 893 -33.07 2.25 6.37
C SER A 893 -33.62 1.53 5.14
N VAL A 894 -32.89 1.51 4.01
CA VAL A 894 -33.42 1.01 2.72
C VAL A 894 -32.54 -0.13 2.22
N THR A 895 -33.13 -1.23 1.73
CA THR A 895 -32.41 -2.37 1.09
C THR A 895 -32.21 -2.20 -0.41
N ASP A 896 -32.92 -1.25 -1.01
CA ASP A 896 -32.84 -0.94 -2.43
C ASP A 896 -31.75 0.10 -2.70
N GLY A 897 -31.07 -0.06 -3.83
CA GLY A 897 -30.15 0.91 -4.37
C GLY A 897 -30.47 1.26 -5.82
N THR A 898 -29.74 2.25 -6.33
CA THR A 898 -29.88 2.74 -7.70
C THR A 898 -28.51 2.90 -8.33
N ALA A 899 -28.41 2.57 -9.61
CA ALA A 899 -27.24 2.90 -10.40
C ALA A 899 -27.59 3.28 -11.85
N ARG A 900 -26.77 4.11 -12.49
CA ARG A 900 -26.99 4.70 -13.81
C ARG A 900 -25.69 4.86 -14.60
N PHE A 901 -25.70 4.57 -15.90
CA PHE A 901 -24.58 4.88 -16.80
C PHE A 901 -25.07 5.41 -18.16
N TRP A 902 -24.15 6.03 -18.90
CA TRP A 902 -24.39 6.56 -20.25
C TRP A 902 -23.38 5.98 -21.25
N CYS A 903 -23.82 5.69 -22.46
CA CYS A 903 -22.94 5.25 -23.55
C CYS A 903 -23.50 5.63 -24.92
N ARG A 904 -22.67 5.47 -25.96
CA ARG A 904 -23.13 5.40 -27.35
C ARG A 904 -23.07 3.95 -27.82
N ILE A 905 -23.97 3.55 -28.72
CA ILE A 905 -24.01 2.21 -29.31
C ILE A 905 -24.06 2.31 -30.84
N PRO A 906 -23.72 1.24 -31.59
CA PRO A 906 -23.88 1.20 -33.04
C PRO A 906 -25.31 1.52 -33.49
N ALA A 907 -25.45 2.16 -34.66
CA ALA A 907 -26.76 2.49 -35.21
C ALA A 907 -27.61 1.23 -35.48
N GLY A 908 -28.92 1.35 -35.24
CA GLY A 908 -29.89 0.28 -35.52
C GLY A 908 -30.05 -0.79 -34.44
N GLN A 909 -29.35 -0.68 -33.31
CA GLN A 909 -29.61 -1.49 -32.11
C GLN A 909 -30.91 -1.02 -31.45
N ASN A 910 -31.79 -1.96 -31.07
CA ASN A 910 -33.13 -1.64 -30.54
C ASN A 910 -33.50 -2.40 -29.26
N MET A 911 -32.57 -3.18 -28.72
CA MET A 911 -32.75 -3.95 -27.49
C MET A 911 -31.46 -3.95 -26.67
N SER A 912 -31.58 -3.81 -25.36
CA SER A 912 -30.52 -4.15 -24.41
C SER A 912 -30.87 -5.45 -23.71
N THR A 913 -29.84 -6.24 -23.38
CA THR A 913 -29.95 -7.48 -22.62
C THR A 913 -28.96 -7.42 -21.48
N SER A 914 -29.44 -7.49 -20.24
CA SER A 914 -28.60 -7.50 -19.04
C SER A 914 -28.72 -8.82 -18.29
N LEU A 915 -27.58 -9.45 -17.98
CA LEU A 915 -27.52 -10.64 -17.13
C LEU A 915 -27.44 -10.19 -15.67
N VAL A 916 -28.42 -10.57 -14.86
CA VAL A 916 -28.47 -10.22 -13.43
C VAL A 916 -28.51 -11.50 -12.59
N TRP A 917 -27.69 -11.54 -11.55
CA TRP A 917 -27.56 -12.65 -10.61
C TRP A 917 -28.10 -12.27 -9.23
N ASN A 918 -28.85 -13.19 -8.62
CA ASN A 918 -29.17 -13.16 -7.20
C ASN A 918 -28.26 -14.13 -6.43
N PRO A 919 -27.21 -13.64 -5.75
CA PRO A 919 -26.34 -14.48 -4.95
C PRO A 919 -26.94 -14.86 -3.59
N GLY A 920 -28.08 -14.25 -3.20
CA GLY A 920 -28.72 -14.46 -1.91
C GLY A 920 -29.60 -15.71 -1.84
N ASP A 921 -30.21 -15.86 -0.68
CA ASP A 921 -31.12 -16.94 -0.27
C ASP A 921 -32.61 -16.60 -0.40
N GLU A 922 -32.94 -15.32 -0.66
CA GLU A 922 -34.31 -14.83 -0.83
C GLU A 922 -34.55 -14.25 -2.23
N PRO A 923 -35.78 -14.31 -2.79
CA PRO A 923 -36.09 -13.66 -4.05
C PRO A 923 -35.84 -12.14 -4.01
N ILE A 924 -35.25 -11.60 -5.07
CA ILE A 924 -34.98 -10.16 -5.20
C ILE A 924 -35.68 -9.57 -6.42
N SER A 925 -35.94 -8.26 -6.40
CA SER A 925 -36.51 -7.54 -7.55
C SER A 925 -35.58 -6.46 -8.06
N ILE A 926 -35.50 -6.33 -9.38
CA ILE A 926 -34.74 -5.27 -10.07
C ILE A 926 -35.57 -4.68 -11.21
N LYS A 927 -35.36 -3.39 -11.47
CA LYS A 927 -35.98 -2.62 -12.54
C LYS A 927 -34.91 -1.99 -13.42
N ILE A 928 -35.04 -2.16 -14.73
CA ILE A 928 -34.16 -1.56 -15.73
C ILE A 928 -34.94 -0.53 -16.56
N LYS A 929 -34.43 0.70 -16.66
CA LYS A 929 -35.00 1.76 -17.49
C LYS A 929 -33.96 2.25 -18.50
N VAL A 930 -34.36 2.42 -19.76
CA VAL A 930 -33.53 3.01 -20.83
C VAL A 930 -34.16 4.32 -21.28
N ASN A 931 -33.38 5.41 -21.26
CA ASN A 931 -33.80 6.75 -21.65
C ASN A 931 -35.14 7.14 -20.99
N ASN A 932 -36.10 7.57 -21.80
CA ASN A 932 -37.45 7.94 -21.39
C ASN A 932 -38.45 6.78 -21.48
N LEU A 933 -38.04 5.57 -21.85
CA LEU A 933 -38.92 4.42 -22.01
C LEU A 933 -39.44 3.87 -20.66
N PRO A 934 -40.57 3.14 -20.64
CA PRO A 934 -41.04 2.43 -19.46
C PRO A 934 -40.00 1.43 -18.94
N GLY A 935 -39.85 1.33 -17.62
CA GLY A 935 -38.89 0.41 -17.02
C GLY A 935 -39.41 -1.03 -16.95
N VAL A 936 -38.56 -2.00 -17.22
CA VAL A 936 -38.85 -3.44 -17.14
C VAL A 936 -38.48 -3.94 -15.74
N LYS A 937 -39.45 -4.50 -15.01
CA LYS A 937 -39.25 -5.06 -13.66
C LYS A 937 -39.20 -6.59 -13.74
N GLN A 938 -38.24 -7.19 -13.05
CA GLN A 938 -38.08 -8.64 -12.96
C GLN A 938 -37.83 -9.05 -11.50
N THR A 939 -38.46 -10.16 -11.09
CA THR A 939 -38.13 -10.86 -9.84
C THR A 939 -37.22 -12.05 -10.17
N ILE A 940 -36.14 -12.21 -9.41
CA ILE A 940 -35.08 -13.20 -9.61
C ILE A 940 -35.05 -14.11 -8.38
N LYS A 941 -35.17 -15.42 -8.58
CA LYS A 941 -35.14 -16.40 -7.47
C LYS A 941 -33.73 -16.51 -6.87
N PRO A 942 -33.59 -17.03 -5.64
CA PRO A 942 -32.28 -17.30 -5.03
C PRO A 942 -31.37 -18.13 -5.94
N GLY A 943 -30.11 -17.74 -6.07
CA GLY A 943 -29.10 -18.43 -6.90
C GLY A 943 -29.21 -18.22 -8.42
N ASP A 944 -30.37 -17.81 -8.93
CA ASP A 944 -30.63 -17.70 -10.37
C ASP A 944 -29.86 -16.56 -11.05
N LYS A 945 -29.47 -16.81 -12.31
CA LYS A 945 -29.00 -15.79 -13.26
C LYS A 945 -30.04 -15.64 -14.37
N VAL A 946 -30.53 -14.42 -14.57
CA VAL A 946 -31.63 -14.14 -15.52
C VAL A 946 -31.23 -13.02 -16.48
N PHE A 947 -31.53 -13.23 -17.76
CA PHE A 947 -31.43 -12.18 -18.77
C PHE A 947 -32.69 -11.30 -18.77
N ILE A 948 -32.50 -9.99 -18.59
CA ILE A 948 -33.56 -9.00 -18.63
C ILE A 948 -33.40 -8.18 -19.91
N LYS A 949 -34.43 -8.21 -20.76
CA LYS A 949 -34.46 -7.47 -22.03
C LYS A 949 -35.19 -6.13 -21.83
N ALA A 950 -34.57 -5.02 -22.25
CA ALA A 950 -35.19 -3.70 -22.21
C ALA A 950 -35.08 -2.99 -23.59
N PRO A 951 -36.15 -2.32 -24.06
CA PRO A 951 -36.14 -1.66 -25.35
C PRO A 951 -35.15 -0.48 -25.39
N VAL A 952 -34.58 -0.22 -26.57
CA VAL A 952 -33.66 0.90 -26.83
C VAL A 952 -34.20 1.72 -28.01
N ASN A 953 -34.19 3.05 -27.88
CA ASN A 953 -34.78 3.98 -28.86
C ASN A 953 -33.81 5.01 -29.45
N SER A 954 -32.52 4.95 -29.11
CA SER A 954 -31.49 5.87 -29.60
C SER A 954 -30.12 5.19 -29.55
N ASP A 955 -29.20 5.67 -30.38
CA ASP A 955 -27.78 5.33 -30.33
C ASP A 955 -27.06 5.98 -29.13
N ILE A 956 -27.68 6.94 -28.45
CA ILE A 956 -27.25 7.46 -27.15
C ILE A 956 -28.16 6.85 -26.07
N VAL A 957 -27.54 6.15 -25.13
CA VAL A 957 -28.24 5.38 -24.11
C VAL A 957 -27.91 5.92 -22.73
N ASN A 958 -28.96 6.20 -21.95
CA ASN A 958 -28.93 6.36 -20.50
C ASN A 958 -29.68 5.18 -19.87
N MET A 959 -28.97 4.31 -19.16
CA MET A 959 -29.54 3.11 -18.56
C MET A 959 -29.50 3.21 -17.03
N THR A 960 -30.64 3.00 -16.37
CA THR A 960 -30.79 3.05 -14.91
C THR A 960 -31.29 1.71 -14.36
N PHE A 961 -30.63 1.21 -13.32
CA PHE A 961 -30.96 0.03 -12.54
C PHE A 961 -31.45 0.46 -11.15
N THR A 962 -32.56 -0.09 -10.68
CA THR A 962 -33.11 0.17 -9.34
C THR A 962 -33.65 -1.12 -8.75
N GLY A 963 -33.29 -1.44 -7.50
CA GLY A 963 -33.78 -2.64 -6.82
C GLY A 963 -32.88 -3.08 -5.66
N ASP A 964 -33.04 -4.33 -5.22
CA ASP A 964 -32.31 -4.89 -4.08
C ASP A 964 -30.78 -4.84 -4.28
N ARG A 965 -30.04 -4.36 -3.27
CA ARG A 965 -28.57 -4.21 -3.33
C ARG A 965 -27.80 -5.53 -3.42
N ARG A 966 -28.43 -6.66 -3.13
CA ARG A 966 -27.85 -8.00 -3.35
C ARG A 966 -27.77 -8.35 -4.84
N ALA A 967 -28.53 -7.69 -5.71
CA ALA A 967 -28.48 -7.94 -7.14
C ALA A 967 -27.09 -7.63 -7.72
N VAL A 968 -26.53 -8.56 -8.49
CA VAL A 968 -25.27 -8.37 -9.20
C VAL A 968 -25.54 -8.35 -10.70
N VAL A 969 -25.28 -7.21 -11.35
CA VAL A 969 -25.29 -7.10 -12.80
C VAL A 969 -23.95 -7.64 -13.31
N LEU A 970 -23.98 -8.69 -14.14
CA LEU A 970 -22.80 -9.38 -14.65
C LEU A 970 -22.44 -8.93 -16.07
N GLU A 971 -23.44 -8.70 -16.91
CA GLU A 971 -23.24 -8.31 -18.31
C GLU A 971 -24.35 -7.37 -18.78
N THR A 972 -24.02 -6.46 -19.69
CA THR A 972 -25.00 -5.70 -20.49
C THR A 972 -24.56 -5.66 -21.95
N ALA A 973 -25.42 -6.13 -22.86
CA ALA A 973 -25.19 -6.11 -24.31
C ALA A 973 -26.30 -5.36 -25.05
N PHE A 974 -25.98 -4.84 -26.25
CA PHE A 974 -26.92 -4.16 -27.13
C PHE A 974 -27.03 -4.90 -28.47
N GLY A 975 -28.26 -5.18 -28.89
CA GLY A 975 -28.55 -6.05 -30.03
C GLY A 975 -29.78 -5.62 -30.82
N LYS A 976 -29.94 -6.24 -31.99
CA LYS A 976 -31.19 -6.25 -32.75
C LYS A 976 -32.09 -7.35 -32.18
N ARG A 977 -33.37 -7.04 -32.06
CA ARG A 977 -34.40 -7.91 -31.50
C ARG A 977 -34.54 -9.25 -32.20
#